data_AF-Q6BNQ9-F1
#
_entry.id   AF-Q6BNQ9-F1
#
_cell.length_a   1.000
_cell.length_b   1.000
_cell.length_c   1.000
_cell.angle_alpha   90.00
_cell.angle_beta   90.00
_cell.angle_gamma   90.00
#
_symmetry.space_group_name_H-M   'P 1'
#
loop_
_entity.id
_entity.type
_entity.pdbx_description
1 polymer ?
#
loop_
_entity_poly.entity_id
_entity_poly.type
_entity_poly.pdbx_seq_one_letter_code
_entity_poly.pdbx_strand_id
1 'polypeptide(L)'
;MGSKDEEASEITNTDPTMSGISDIPQLSKEQPVFDIEEVQLQFDLNHSLHKLCVKNNVMYLLEDNYVYKINLEYPSEVKQLSLPSGTDSKITDSWLHPNGLHLVIRTNNNNYYYLHESYNDFKLLPRLKGMDIKFVVFPNSSEYKESTGDFLMGTKDGSVYIGNIKHHESGHDKKRDDKYVKLVYKQPQPILGLTYTNNDLQINLFTGDQLLIWDCFDNTYAELIKVFKMKPKAVTIPKSNNMPPVFESNAYYFTYLVSPANEIYSNDPELCLSKTEKLNFMNDSVSTYTNSLIITAHHLIALNKDHDKLYIHNKLANSKPIVLDVKESLQKNEKLLGITADYAKMTYWLYSSDSIYELVINNESTSVWYNYYKLGKYEKALNCLEDPDSKNYFKKDMVLVKQGYDYLQKGGFGIDFADEDIDQDLFNLQIKGIRILGQSSEPFEKVCLMLLNLQQPLIDDDRAKRNYSSDKLLVEYLLVKFKIAKTIERSRIRVIILSTWIIELMLRTTYALENEVNLQTSSEAPITRKDDSTQKNFEKSRSMLKSLDNQFENFLSQNYKILDTKTVYQVISNLHYPSKLIYFAELIKDYGFILNYYIDIEDWDNALKTLIKIYTVSETHNVDIIYKKSAVLLINSPKLTVDTWLKFPSLNYEKLLPAILIFNKNNHALSLADNPSIPFLSKVIYDKGIKDKALNNCYLSLLITYPFNDDNTKKRCTRYIVKFLNYAKSESINNSKKLSMYSADFILRLCINHKQYQPAVLILINDMGLYEQALKLSIDNELTELAEFVLKKYEESILNSGDFELVGEDYELVYDKMETEDINSVSKIKLEEDNFSSRKKLLMMFAKYIIDGICQGKEFEILDIVGDDKESNILVSQNNGSEKQNGDTVKDVTNDLIDSMSKTDNSVIREINSSKLNKALRYLLNLSFGNNSNSNIITLKDLLPLFPESIMINNFKDEIVKSLNQYNTRINQLSSEMQESLNITHNLKNQIKESRKRGTRGKIYTIIEPGEPCKLCQNLLINKNFVCFPNCHHNFHKDCLVKYYLKSKSDYRFKKIFQDFKKNTNVSNKEELDDIMLKECVLCNDGNISTIDANLIDIDRNKSELQEWQL
;
A
#
# COMPACT_ATOMS: atom_id res chain seq x y z
N MET A 1 27.44 25.51 76.73
CA MET A 1 26.44 24.59 77.32
C MET A 1 25.78 23.88 76.16
N GLY A 2 26.35 22.76 75.72
CA GLY A 2 25.94 21.41 76.13
C GLY A 2 25.16 20.80 74.94
N SER A 3 25.84 20.05 74.07
CA SER A 3 25.75 18.58 74.00
C SER A 3 24.36 18.07 73.56
N LYS A 4 24.23 17.68 72.29
CA LYS A 4 23.31 16.63 71.82
C LYS A 4 23.93 15.91 70.63
N ASP A 5 24.76 14.93 70.98
CA ASP A 5 25.04 13.74 70.19
C ASP A 5 23.83 12.78 70.21
N GLU A 6 23.86 11.87 69.25
CA GLU A 6 23.39 10.47 69.34
C GLU A 6 21.90 10.18 69.57
N GLU A 7 21.24 9.68 68.52
CA GLU A 7 20.41 8.45 68.50
C GLU A 7 19.60 8.42 67.19
N ALA A 8 20.20 7.89 66.12
CA ALA A 8 19.45 7.34 64.99
C ALA A 8 19.56 5.82 65.11
N SER A 9 18.44 5.26 65.53
CA SER A 9 18.20 3.91 65.99
C SER A 9 18.46 2.84 64.95
N GLU A 10 18.98 1.73 65.47
CA GLU A 10 18.86 0.37 64.96
C GLU A 10 17.48 0.13 64.33
N ILE A 11 17.43 0.03 62.99
CA ILE A 11 16.32 -0.65 62.32
C ILE A 11 16.73 -2.11 62.25
N THR A 12 16.15 -2.86 63.15
CA THR A 12 16.15 -4.32 63.22
C THR A 12 15.83 -4.91 61.83
N ASN A 13 16.82 -5.62 61.28
CA ASN A 13 16.59 -6.60 60.22
C ASN A 13 15.61 -7.64 60.76
N THR A 14 14.33 -7.44 60.46
CA THR A 14 13.36 -8.53 60.53
C THR A 14 13.50 -9.29 59.21
N ASP A 15 14.21 -10.42 59.29
CA ASP A 15 14.20 -11.43 58.24
C ASP A 15 12.74 -11.83 57.95
N PRO A 16 12.21 -11.61 56.73
CA PRO A 16 11.06 -12.37 56.31
C PRO A 16 11.56 -13.79 56.03
N THR A 17 11.09 -14.73 56.83
CA THR A 17 11.33 -16.17 56.72
C THR A 17 10.90 -16.71 55.36
N MET A 18 11.74 -16.55 54.33
CA MET A 18 11.72 -17.35 53.11
C MET A 18 12.28 -18.73 53.44
N SER A 19 11.45 -19.54 54.09
CA SER A 19 11.66 -20.98 54.24
C SER A 19 11.49 -21.65 52.87
N GLY A 20 12.56 -21.65 52.08
CA GLY A 20 12.51 -22.26 50.74
C GLY A 20 13.73 -22.03 49.85
N ILE A 21 14.92 -21.79 50.39
CA ILE A 21 16.16 -21.75 49.62
C ILE A 21 17.27 -22.40 50.47
N SER A 22 17.21 -23.72 50.63
CA SER A 22 18.29 -24.51 51.24
C SER A 22 19.12 -25.31 50.23
N ASP A 23 18.85 -25.13 48.93
CA ASP A 23 19.64 -25.75 47.86
C ASP A 23 20.13 -24.66 46.89
N ILE A 24 21.25 -24.02 47.23
CA ILE A 24 22.13 -23.39 46.24
C ILE A 24 23.36 -24.30 46.13
N PRO A 25 23.37 -25.29 45.22
CA PRO A 25 24.57 -26.07 44.97
C PRO A 25 25.56 -25.19 44.19
N GLN A 26 26.74 -24.96 44.75
CA GLN A 26 27.97 -24.62 44.02
C GLN A 26 28.01 -23.32 43.18
N LEU A 27 27.67 -22.15 43.74
CA LEU A 27 28.18 -20.86 43.23
C LEU A 27 29.57 -20.48 43.79
N SER A 28 30.22 -21.40 44.47
CA SER A 28 31.61 -21.25 44.93
C SER A 28 32.58 -21.60 43.80
N LYS A 29 33.28 -20.59 43.22
CA LYS A 29 34.69 -20.64 42.73
C LYS A 29 35.05 -19.75 41.51
N GLU A 30 34.20 -18.86 41.00
CA GLU A 30 34.66 -17.92 39.96
C GLU A 30 35.19 -16.63 40.60
N GLN A 31 36.50 -16.58 40.84
CA GLN A 31 37.23 -15.36 41.20
C GLN A 31 37.99 -14.85 39.96
N PRO A 32 38.26 -13.52 39.87
CA PRO A 32 39.15 -13.00 38.85
C PRO A 32 40.51 -13.70 38.94
N VAL A 33 41.05 -14.07 37.78
CA VAL A 33 42.35 -14.73 37.67
C VAL A 33 43.37 -13.68 37.22
N PHE A 34 44.50 -13.64 37.90
CA PHE A 34 45.59 -12.70 37.64
C PHE A 34 46.85 -13.51 37.36
N ASP A 35 47.24 -13.54 36.09
CA ASP A 35 48.38 -14.31 35.62
C ASP A 35 49.52 -13.35 35.25
N ILE A 36 50.75 -13.73 35.60
CA ILE A 36 51.97 -12.99 35.26
C ILE A 36 52.68 -13.77 34.17
N GLU A 37 52.73 -13.20 32.97
CA GLU A 37 53.37 -13.80 31.80
C GLU A 37 54.66 -13.08 31.47
N GLU A 38 55.74 -13.82 31.23
CA GLU A 38 57.04 -13.24 30.88
C GLU A 38 57.08 -12.86 29.39
N VAL A 39 57.49 -11.62 29.12
CA VAL A 39 57.64 -11.10 27.76
C VAL A 39 59.01 -11.47 27.22
N GLN A 40 59.03 -12.28 26.16
CA GLN A 40 60.27 -12.71 25.53
C GLN A 40 60.86 -11.59 24.65
N LEU A 41 61.97 -11.02 25.09
CA LEU A 41 62.76 -10.06 24.31
C LEU A 41 63.77 -10.79 23.42
N GLN A 42 63.99 -10.28 22.21
CA GLN A 42 64.98 -10.85 21.27
C GLN A 42 66.44 -10.47 21.65
N PHE A 43 66.63 -9.69 22.70
CA PHE A 43 67.90 -9.15 23.16
C PHE A 43 67.91 -9.04 24.69
N ASP A 44 69.10 -9.10 25.29
CA ASP A 44 69.28 -9.06 26.74
C ASP A 44 69.47 -7.63 27.26
N LEU A 45 68.83 -7.30 28.39
CA LEU A 45 68.88 -5.98 29.04
C LEU A 45 70.05 -5.81 30.05
N ASN A 46 70.73 -6.91 30.43
CA ASN A 46 71.95 -6.91 31.26
C ASN A 46 71.88 -6.03 32.54
N HIS A 47 70.82 -6.14 33.35
CA HIS A 47 70.62 -5.33 34.56
C HIS A 47 70.63 -3.80 34.37
N SER A 48 70.34 -3.30 33.17
CA SER A 48 70.43 -1.86 32.86
C SER A 48 69.09 -1.16 32.69
N LEU A 49 67.97 -1.89 32.73
CA LEU A 49 66.64 -1.28 32.62
C LEU A 49 66.33 -0.45 33.88
N HIS A 50 66.06 0.83 33.69
CA HIS A 50 65.69 1.73 34.78
C HIS A 50 64.18 1.98 34.83
N LYS A 51 63.53 2.10 33.66
CA LYS A 51 62.10 2.43 33.57
C LYS A 51 61.46 1.88 32.31
N LEU A 52 60.25 1.38 32.45
CA LEU A 52 59.36 0.96 31.36
C LEU A 52 58.24 2.00 31.18
N CYS A 53 57.91 2.33 29.94
CA CYS A 53 56.75 3.15 29.59
C CYS A 53 55.98 2.49 28.45
N VAL A 54 54.70 2.18 28.67
CA VAL A 54 53.82 1.63 27.63
C VAL A 54 52.60 2.52 27.49
N LYS A 55 52.36 3.04 26.28
CA LYS A 55 51.14 3.80 25.92
C LYS A 55 50.74 3.53 24.48
N ASN A 56 49.46 3.32 24.25
CA ASN A 56 48.87 3.07 22.93
C ASN A 56 49.61 1.98 22.12
N ASN A 57 49.84 0.82 22.73
CA ASN A 57 50.61 -0.30 22.17
C ASN A 57 52.08 0.01 21.79
N VAL A 58 52.63 1.15 22.22
CA VAL A 58 54.06 1.45 22.02
C VAL A 58 54.78 1.35 23.35
N MET A 59 55.82 0.51 23.38
CA MET A 59 56.67 0.25 24.54
C MET A 59 58.01 0.95 24.36
N TYR A 60 58.43 1.69 25.39
CA TYR A 60 59.76 2.28 25.50
C TYR A 60 60.50 1.71 26.70
N LEU A 61 61.66 1.11 26.44
CA LEU A 61 62.60 0.60 27.45
C LEU A 61 63.70 1.64 27.63
N LEU A 62 63.88 2.14 28.86
CA LEU A 62 64.84 3.19 29.17
C LEU A 62 66.00 2.58 29.97
N GLU A 63 67.15 2.47 29.32
CA GLU A 63 68.44 2.17 29.96
C GLU A 63 69.20 3.48 30.28
N ASP A 64 70.38 3.37 30.87
CA ASP A 64 71.22 4.53 31.20
C ASP A 64 71.57 5.38 29.96
N ASN A 65 71.91 4.73 28.83
CA ASN A 65 72.45 5.38 27.63
C ASN A 65 71.63 5.13 26.35
N TYR A 66 70.74 4.14 26.37
CA TYR A 66 69.93 3.72 25.22
C TYR A 66 68.46 3.74 25.55
N VAL A 67 67.64 3.98 24.52
CA VAL A 67 66.19 3.84 24.58
C VAL A 67 65.78 2.88 23.48
N TYR A 68 65.11 1.79 23.85
CA TYR A 68 64.50 0.88 22.88
C TYR A 68 63.05 1.25 22.69
N LYS A 69 62.63 1.49 21.45
CA LYS A 69 61.24 1.63 21.06
C LYS A 69 60.78 0.33 20.40
N ILE A 70 59.68 -0.22 20.89
CA ILE A 70 59.04 -1.44 20.38
C ILE A 70 57.57 -1.12 20.13
N ASN A 71 57.08 -1.37 18.91
CA ASN A 71 55.65 -1.36 18.65
C ASN A 71 55.11 -2.76 18.95
N LEU A 72 54.19 -2.89 19.91
CA LEU A 72 53.66 -4.19 20.33
C LEU A 72 52.77 -4.85 19.25
N GLU A 73 52.32 -4.10 18.24
CA GLU A 73 51.69 -4.68 17.05
C GLU A 73 52.70 -5.42 16.15
N TYR A 74 53.97 -4.97 16.16
CA TYR A 74 55.07 -5.53 15.38
C TYR A 74 56.31 -5.74 16.26
N PRO A 75 56.27 -6.69 17.23
CA PRO A 75 57.28 -6.81 18.28
C PRO A 75 58.67 -7.19 17.76
N SER A 76 58.80 -7.65 16.51
CA SER A 76 60.08 -7.93 15.87
C SER A 76 60.84 -6.66 15.43
N GLU A 77 60.16 -5.51 15.31
CA GLU A 77 60.78 -4.25 14.92
C GLU A 77 61.22 -3.46 16.16
N VAL A 78 62.46 -3.71 16.60
CA VAL A 78 63.06 -3.00 17.74
C VAL A 78 63.94 -1.86 17.21
N LYS A 79 63.64 -0.62 17.60
CA LYS A 79 64.49 0.55 17.31
C LYS A 79 65.30 0.91 18.54
N GLN A 80 66.62 0.74 18.47
CA GLN A 80 67.55 1.20 19.50
C GLN A 80 68.03 2.62 19.19
N LEU A 81 67.86 3.54 20.14
CA LEU A 81 68.20 4.95 20.00
C LEU A 81 69.21 5.34 21.08
N SER A 82 70.37 5.86 20.65
CA SER A 82 71.42 6.34 21.55
C SER A 82 71.21 7.81 21.91
N LEU A 83 71.55 8.20 23.13
CA LEU A 83 71.63 9.61 23.50
C LEU A 83 72.79 10.32 22.77
N PRO A 84 72.65 11.62 22.41
CA PRO A 84 73.71 12.36 21.73
C PRO A 84 75.01 12.36 22.53
N SER A 85 76.08 11.83 21.96
CA SER A 85 77.36 11.59 22.63
C SER A 85 78.04 12.89 23.08
N GLY A 86 78.26 13.04 24.38
CA GLY A 86 78.98 14.22 24.92
C GLY A 86 78.96 14.41 26.45
N THR A 87 78.21 13.63 27.23
CA THR A 87 78.16 13.74 28.68
C THR A 87 77.91 12.38 29.32
N ASP A 88 78.41 12.13 30.54
CA ASP A 88 78.00 11.04 31.45
C ASP A 88 76.52 11.21 31.87
N SER A 89 75.62 11.33 30.90
CA SER A 89 74.24 11.73 31.08
C SER A 89 73.34 10.52 31.14
N LYS A 90 73.10 10.03 32.36
CA LYS A 90 72.11 8.97 32.62
C LYS A 90 70.69 9.53 32.56
N ILE A 91 69.76 8.76 32.03
CA ILE A 91 68.33 9.08 32.05
C ILE A 91 67.82 8.98 33.49
N THR A 92 67.15 10.02 33.97
CA THR A 92 66.58 10.06 35.33
C THR A 92 65.06 9.96 35.31
N ASP A 93 64.40 10.69 34.42
CA ASP A 93 62.95 10.73 34.30
C ASP A 93 62.51 10.69 32.83
N SER A 94 61.27 10.27 32.62
CA SER A 94 60.65 10.15 31.30
C SER A 94 59.15 10.38 31.38
N TRP A 95 58.60 10.97 30.31
CA TRP A 95 57.18 11.21 30.14
C TRP A 95 56.78 10.90 28.69
N LEU A 96 55.83 9.99 28.54
CA LEU A 96 55.31 9.54 27.25
C LEU A 96 53.91 10.10 27.06
N HIS A 97 53.66 10.71 25.90
CA HIS A 97 52.33 11.20 25.54
C HIS A 97 51.35 10.02 25.37
N PRO A 98 50.06 10.15 25.75
CA PRO A 98 49.07 9.06 25.68
C PRO A 98 48.92 8.40 24.31
N ASN A 99 49.25 9.09 23.22
CA ASN A 99 49.23 8.54 21.85
C ASN A 99 50.43 7.62 21.51
N GLY A 100 51.47 7.56 22.36
CA GLY A 100 52.68 6.75 22.16
C GLY A 100 53.73 7.36 21.21
N LEU A 101 53.46 8.52 20.61
CA LEU A 101 54.29 9.11 19.54
C LEU A 101 55.38 10.08 20.04
N HIS A 102 55.14 10.73 21.18
CA HIS A 102 55.99 11.78 21.72
C HIS A 102 56.58 11.35 23.07
N LEU A 103 57.91 11.22 23.13
CA LEU A 103 58.64 10.90 24.35
C LEU A 103 59.54 12.08 24.74
N VAL A 104 59.43 12.50 26.00
CA VAL A 104 60.33 13.48 26.61
C VAL A 104 61.13 12.79 27.71
N ILE A 105 62.45 12.91 27.65
CA ILE A 105 63.37 12.35 28.65
C ILE A 105 64.16 13.45 29.34
N ARG A 106 64.49 13.21 30.60
CA ARG A 106 65.36 14.05 31.41
C ARG A 106 66.62 13.28 31.77
N THR A 107 67.74 13.97 31.71
CA THR A 107 69.04 13.45 32.14
C THR A 107 69.45 14.01 33.51
N ASN A 108 70.40 13.35 34.17
CA ASN A 108 71.00 13.80 35.44
C ASN A 108 71.47 15.27 35.45
N ASN A 109 71.91 15.80 34.30
CA ASN A 109 72.35 17.18 34.13
C ASN A 109 71.21 18.19 33.95
N ASN A 110 69.95 17.80 34.17
CA ASN A 110 68.74 18.62 33.93
C ASN A 110 68.62 19.13 32.49
N ASN A 111 69.13 18.37 31.53
CA ASN A 111 68.85 18.57 30.11
C ASN A 111 67.66 17.69 29.71
N TYR A 112 66.81 18.24 28.84
CA TYR A 112 65.61 17.58 28.34
C TYR A 112 65.80 17.27 26.85
N TYR A 113 65.49 16.04 26.48
CA TYR A 113 65.51 15.59 25.10
C TYR A 113 64.12 15.12 24.68
N TYR A 114 63.82 15.32 23.40
CA TYR A 114 62.56 14.99 22.77
C TYR A 114 62.79 14.00 21.63
N LEU A 115 61.91 13.00 21.59
CA LEU A 115 61.83 12.01 20.53
C LEU A 115 60.40 11.96 20.00
N HIS A 116 60.29 12.09 18.68
CA HIS A 116 59.06 11.85 17.95
C HIS A 116 59.21 10.56 17.12
N GLU A 117 58.11 9.90 16.77
CA GLU A 117 58.11 8.69 15.97
C GLU A 117 58.91 8.78 14.66
N SER A 118 58.87 9.94 13.98
CA SER A 118 59.61 10.14 12.73
C SER A 118 61.08 10.53 12.91
N TYR A 119 61.54 10.73 14.15
CA TYR A 119 62.95 11.03 14.43
C TYR A 119 63.75 9.76 14.70
N ASN A 120 64.97 9.74 14.16
CA ASN A 120 65.96 8.70 14.44
C ASN A 120 66.95 9.10 15.54
N ASP A 121 66.98 10.38 15.94
CA ASP A 121 67.87 10.91 16.97
C ASP A 121 67.10 11.80 17.94
N PHE A 122 67.57 11.84 19.19
CA PHE A 122 67.03 12.73 20.22
C PHE A 122 67.37 14.20 19.95
N LYS A 123 66.36 15.08 20.00
CA LYS A 123 66.56 16.53 19.90
C LYS A 123 66.58 17.18 21.28
N LEU A 124 67.54 18.06 21.52
CA LEU A 124 67.62 18.84 22.77
C LEU A 124 66.49 19.88 22.82
N LEU A 125 65.91 20.12 24.00
CA LEU A 125 64.91 21.16 24.28
C LEU A 125 65.51 22.32 25.10
N PRO A 126 66.02 23.40 24.47
CA PRO A 126 66.75 24.45 25.17
C PRO A 126 65.90 25.26 26.16
N ARG A 127 64.61 25.49 25.90
CA ARG A 127 63.73 26.28 26.79
C ARG A 127 63.43 25.61 28.12
N LEU A 128 63.61 24.30 28.23
CA LEU A 128 63.41 23.54 29.48
C LEU A 128 64.70 23.40 30.29
N LYS A 129 65.85 23.84 29.75
CA LYS A 129 67.15 23.66 30.39
C LYS A 129 67.20 24.38 31.75
N GLY A 130 67.61 23.64 32.79
CA GLY A 130 67.75 24.17 34.15
C GLY A 130 66.46 24.17 34.98
N MET A 131 65.33 23.73 34.41
CA MET A 131 64.09 23.51 35.18
C MET A 131 64.13 22.13 35.86
N ASP A 132 63.78 22.04 37.15
CA ASP A 132 63.63 20.77 37.87
C ASP A 132 62.17 20.27 37.77
N ILE A 133 61.80 19.73 36.61
CA ILE A 133 60.45 19.24 36.31
C ILE A 133 60.24 17.88 36.96
N LYS A 134 59.15 17.75 37.73
CA LYS A 134 58.76 16.51 38.40
C LYS A 134 57.56 15.84 37.71
N PHE A 135 56.63 16.64 37.22
CA PHE A 135 55.41 16.14 36.59
C PHE A 135 55.23 16.78 35.23
N VAL A 136 54.93 15.97 34.22
CA VAL A 136 54.50 16.41 32.90
C VAL A 136 53.18 15.72 32.61
N VAL A 137 52.15 16.49 32.27
CA VAL A 137 50.80 15.98 32.00
C VAL A 137 50.39 16.43 30.62
N PHE A 138 50.28 15.45 29.72
CA PHE A 138 49.83 15.65 28.36
C PHE A 138 48.30 15.56 28.26
N PRO A 139 47.68 16.28 27.32
CA PRO A 139 46.28 16.09 26.99
C PRO A 139 46.06 14.70 26.34
N ASN A 140 44.96 14.05 26.70
CA ASN A 140 44.56 12.76 26.21
C ASN A 140 43.81 12.86 24.86
N SER A 141 44.55 13.13 23.77
CA SER A 141 44.00 13.11 22.41
C SER A 141 44.94 12.42 21.42
N SER A 142 44.37 11.59 20.55
CA SER A 142 45.07 10.91 19.45
C SER A 142 45.29 11.82 18.23
N GLU A 143 44.65 13.00 18.18
CA GLU A 143 44.76 13.96 17.06
C GLU A 143 46.12 14.66 17.02
N TYR A 144 46.81 14.70 18.16
CA TYR A 144 48.10 15.32 18.39
C TYR A 144 49.25 14.52 17.77
N LYS A 145 49.25 14.32 16.44
CA LYS A 145 50.33 13.61 15.73
C LYS A 145 51.56 14.48 15.51
N GLU A 146 51.37 15.73 15.10
CA GLU A 146 52.49 16.64 14.81
C GLU A 146 52.94 17.45 16.03
N SER A 147 52.16 17.51 17.09
CA SER A 147 52.44 18.35 18.25
C SER A 147 51.84 17.70 19.48
N THR A 148 52.50 17.84 20.62
CA THR A 148 52.07 17.28 21.92
C THR A 148 50.78 17.90 22.50
N GLY A 149 50.15 18.83 21.78
CA GLY A 149 49.18 19.74 22.38
C GLY A 149 49.82 20.65 23.43
N ASP A 150 48.99 21.46 24.10
CA ASP A 150 49.42 22.27 25.23
C ASP A 150 49.37 21.43 26.50
N PHE A 151 50.55 21.14 27.04
CA PHE A 151 50.71 20.25 28.20
C PHE A 151 51.20 21.02 29.43
N LEU A 152 50.93 20.48 30.61
CA LEU A 152 51.31 21.10 31.88
C LEU A 152 52.59 20.49 32.43
N MET A 153 53.40 21.33 33.08
CA MET A 153 54.64 20.93 33.74
C MET A 153 54.67 21.48 35.17
N GLY A 154 54.82 20.61 36.16
CA GLY A 154 55.04 20.97 37.56
C GLY A 154 56.51 20.87 37.93
N THR A 155 57.09 21.95 38.46
CA THR A 155 58.46 21.94 38.99
C THR A 155 58.48 21.70 40.50
N LYS A 156 59.63 21.25 41.01
CA LYS A 156 59.86 21.04 42.46
C LYS A 156 59.63 22.30 43.29
N ASP A 157 59.90 23.47 42.72
CA ASP A 157 59.74 24.79 43.36
C ASP A 157 58.28 25.29 43.38
N GLY A 158 57.31 24.40 43.11
CA GLY A 158 55.87 24.73 43.15
C GLY A 158 55.36 25.53 41.96
N SER A 159 56.13 25.65 40.88
CA SER A 159 55.74 26.44 39.70
C SER A 159 55.15 25.55 38.60
N VAL A 160 54.04 26.00 38.00
CA VAL A 160 53.33 25.30 36.92
C VAL A 160 53.50 26.07 35.61
N TYR A 161 53.99 25.37 34.60
CA TYR A 161 54.22 25.91 33.26
C TYR A 161 53.33 25.22 32.23
N ILE A 162 52.95 25.95 31.18
CA ILE A 162 52.38 25.39 29.96
C ILE A 162 53.48 25.28 28.91
N GLY A 163 53.63 24.09 28.33
CA GLY A 163 54.55 23.79 27.25
C GLY A 163 53.81 23.35 25.99
N ASN A 164 54.42 23.57 24.83
CA ASN A 164 53.99 22.97 23.57
C ASN A 164 55.23 22.59 22.76
N ILE A 165 55.29 21.33 22.33
CA ILE A 165 56.34 20.81 21.45
C ILE A 165 55.68 20.48 20.12
N LYS A 166 56.28 20.92 19.01
CA LYS A 166 55.83 20.62 17.65
C LYS A 166 56.96 19.95 16.86
N HIS A 167 56.65 18.80 16.28
CA HIS A 167 57.49 18.11 15.32
C HIS A 167 57.60 18.90 14.01
N HIS A 168 58.78 18.87 13.41
CA HIS A 168 59.06 19.39 12.08
C HIS A 168 59.68 18.28 11.21
N GLU A 169 59.11 18.04 10.03
CA GLU A 169 59.64 17.04 9.09
C GLU A 169 61.08 17.36 8.67
N SER A 170 61.84 16.28 8.43
CA SER A 170 63.27 16.28 8.10
C SER A 170 63.55 17.13 6.85
N GLY A 171 64.07 18.35 7.08
CA GLY A 171 64.27 19.38 6.05
C GLY A 171 64.31 20.80 6.63
N HIS A 172 63.79 20.98 7.85
CA HIS A 172 63.83 22.24 8.61
C HIS A 172 64.70 22.16 9.88
N ASP A 173 65.94 21.68 9.79
CA ASP A 173 66.86 21.52 10.95
C ASP A 173 67.18 22.81 11.73
N LYS A 174 66.80 23.98 11.21
CA LYS A 174 66.98 25.27 11.91
C LYS A 174 65.79 25.68 12.78
N LYS A 175 64.62 25.05 12.64
CA LYS A 175 63.45 25.34 13.48
C LYS A 175 63.53 24.51 14.75
N ARG A 176 63.31 25.15 15.90
CA ARG A 176 63.29 24.47 17.19
C ARG A 176 61.91 23.89 17.45
N ASP A 177 61.89 22.68 17.99
CA ASP A 177 60.65 21.95 18.29
C ASP A 177 59.94 22.48 19.54
N ASP A 178 60.66 23.19 20.43
CA ASP A 178 60.11 23.82 21.63
C ASP A 178 59.40 25.16 21.30
N LYS A 179 58.12 25.07 20.92
CA LYS A 179 57.31 26.22 20.48
C LYS A 179 57.23 27.31 21.56
N TYR A 180 56.82 26.94 22.78
CA TYR A 180 56.85 27.82 23.96
C TYR A 180 56.82 27.05 25.28
N VAL A 181 57.28 27.73 26.33
CA VAL A 181 57.19 27.35 27.73
C VAL A 181 56.87 28.61 28.51
N LYS A 182 55.74 28.64 29.24
CA LYS A 182 55.27 29.83 29.94
C LYS A 182 54.75 29.50 31.33
N LEU A 183 55.16 30.28 32.32
CA LEU A 183 54.67 30.15 33.70
C LEU A 183 53.22 30.64 33.78
N VAL A 184 52.34 29.85 34.39
CA VAL A 184 50.92 30.19 34.55
C VAL A 184 50.44 30.22 35.99
N TYR A 185 51.05 29.42 36.88
CA TYR A 185 50.66 29.35 38.27
C TYR A 185 51.88 29.07 39.16
N LYS A 186 51.86 29.58 40.40
CA LYS A 186 52.92 29.33 41.37
C LYS A 186 52.33 29.11 42.75
N GLN A 187 52.64 27.97 43.34
CA GLN A 187 52.22 27.55 44.66
C GLN A 187 53.41 27.66 45.64
N PRO A 188 53.20 28.09 46.90
CA PRO A 188 54.28 28.16 47.90
C PRO A 188 54.72 26.79 48.42
N GLN A 189 53.84 25.78 48.38
CA GLN A 189 54.15 24.40 48.73
C GLN A 189 54.64 23.62 47.50
N PRO A 190 55.47 22.57 47.70
CA PRO A 190 55.88 21.69 46.60
C PRO A 190 54.66 20.95 46.01
N ILE A 191 54.68 20.77 44.70
CA ILE A 191 53.68 19.98 43.98
C ILE A 191 53.97 18.51 44.23
N LEU A 192 52.98 17.77 44.73
CA LEU A 192 53.07 16.32 44.99
C LEU A 192 52.40 15.49 43.88
N GLY A 193 51.54 16.10 43.07
CA GLY A 193 50.88 15.47 41.93
C GLY A 193 50.21 16.50 41.04
N LEU A 194 50.13 16.21 39.74
CA LEU A 194 49.47 17.04 38.74
C LEU A 194 48.79 16.10 37.74
N THR A 195 47.53 16.35 37.41
CA THR A 195 46.80 15.52 36.42
C THR A 195 45.64 16.24 35.77
N TYR A 196 45.30 15.76 34.58
CA TYR A 196 44.01 15.95 33.95
C TYR A 196 43.06 14.82 34.36
N THR A 197 41.77 15.11 34.48
CA THR A 197 40.71 14.13 34.72
C THR A 197 39.43 14.51 34.00
N ASN A 198 38.47 13.58 33.97
CA ASN A 198 37.19 13.76 33.27
C ASN A 198 37.40 14.11 31.78
N ASN A 199 38.24 13.33 31.08
CA ASN A 199 38.65 13.59 29.68
C ASN A 199 39.28 14.99 29.53
N ASP A 200 40.23 15.31 30.39
CA ASP A 200 40.94 16.59 30.42
C ASP A 200 40.11 17.85 30.67
N LEU A 201 38.84 17.71 31.07
CA LEU A 201 37.99 18.85 31.43
C LEU A 201 38.22 19.36 32.86
N GLN A 202 39.10 18.70 33.62
CA GLN A 202 39.42 19.09 34.98
C GLN A 202 40.90 18.92 35.29
N ILE A 203 41.51 19.99 35.82
CA ILE A 203 42.91 20.03 36.25
C ILE A 203 42.95 19.88 37.77
N ASN A 204 43.74 18.92 38.23
CA ASN A 204 43.94 18.62 39.64
C ASN A 204 45.42 18.81 40.00
N LEU A 205 45.68 19.64 41.01
CA LEU A 205 47.01 19.87 41.56
C LEU A 205 47.02 19.51 43.05
N PHE A 206 47.88 18.56 43.42
CA PHE A 206 48.03 18.07 44.78
C PHE A 206 49.19 18.77 45.46
N THR A 207 48.93 19.38 46.61
CA THR A 207 49.92 19.99 47.51
C THR A 207 50.04 19.16 48.79
N GLY A 208 50.80 19.62 49.80
CA GLY A 208 51.02 18.84 51.02
C GLY A 208 49.76 18.58 51.84
N ASP A 209 48.78 19.48 51.78
CA ASP A 209 47.55 19.42 52.57
C ASP A 209 46.27 19.77 51.80
N GLN A 210 46.38 20.16 50.52
CA GLN A 210 45.25 20.57 49.69
C GLN A 210 45.30 19.94 48.29
N LEU A 211 44.13 19.62 47.77
CA LEU A 211 43.87 19.39 46.35
C LEU A 211 43.23 20.65 45.77
N LEU A 212 43.87 21.23 44.77
CA LEU A 212 43.37 22.37 44.02
C LEU A 212 42.77 21.90 42.70
N ILE A 213 41.50 22.19 42.49
CA ILE A 213 40.72 21.74 41.34
C ILE A 213 40.31 22.95 40.49
N TRP A 214 40.55 22.86 39.18
CA TRP A 214 40.04 23.79 38.19
C TRP A 214 39.26 23.04 37.11
N ASP A 215 38.09 23.56 36.74
CA ASP A 215 37.32 23.04 35.61
C ASP A 215 37.72 23.83 34.34
N CYS A 216 37.92 23.14 33.22
CA CYS A 216 38.27 23.72 31.93
C CYS A 216 37.40 23.14 30.79
N PHE A 217 37.13 23.96 29.77
CA PHE A 217 36.35 23.54 28.60
C PHE A 217 37.21 22.86 27.53
N ASP A 218 38.43 23.36 27.34
CA ASP A 218 39.42 22.81 26.42
C ASP A 218 40.84 22.95 26.99
N ASN A 219 41.79 22.26 26.34
CA ASN A 219 43.20 22.28 26.71
C ASN A 219 44.00 23.33 25.94
N THR A 220 43.37 24.33 25.34
CA THR A 220 44.10 25.34 24.57
C THR A 220 44.81 26.31 25.51
N TYR A 221 45.98 26.81 25.09
CA TYR A 221 46.74 27.80 25.84
C TYR A 221 45.92 29.04 26.22
N ALA A 222 44.99 29.48 25.34
CA ALA A 222 44.14 30.64 25.61
C ALA A 222 43.18 30.41 26.78
N GLU A 223 42.66 29.19 26.92
CA GLU A 223 41.74 28.83 27.99
C GLU A 223 42.48 28.52 29.28
N LEU A 224 43.54 27.71 29.23
CA LEU A 224 44.34 27.34 30.40
C LEU A 224 44.85 28.56 31.19
N ILE A 225 45.27 29.64 30.51
CA ILE A 225 45.67 30.88 31.20
C ILE A 225 44.50 31.53 31.94
N LYS A 226 43.29 31.54 31.36
CA LYS A 226 42.12 32.11 32.03
C LYS A 226 41.76 31.25 33.25
N VAL A 227 41.79 29.93 33.09
CA VAL A 227 41.49 28.95 34.14
C VAL A 227 42.44 29.13 35.34
N PHE A 228 43.75 29.19 35.12
CA PHE A 228 44.73 29.40 36.21
C PHE A 228 44.67 30.80 36.86
N LYS A 229 44.01 31.79 36.22
CA LYS A 229 43.71 33.08 36.85
C LYS A 229 42.49 33.03 37.78
N MET A 230 41.62 32.03 37.62
CA MET A 230 40.48 31.81 38.50
C MET A 230 40.95 31.14 39.80
N LYS A 231 40.21 31.41 40.89
CA LYS A 231 40.48 30.76 42.18
C LYS A 231 40.12 29.27 42.10
N PRO A 232 41.04 28.35 42.47
CA PRO A 232 40.74 26.92 42.51
C PRO A 232 39.69 26.59 43.56
N LYS A 233 38.98 25.47 43.36
CA LYS A 233 38.26 24.78 44.42
C LYS A 233 39.28 24.00 45.24
N ALA A 234 39.50 24.39 46.50
CA ALA A 234 40.45 23.73 47.39
C ALA A 234 39.73 22.70 48.27
N VAL A 235 40.20 21.45 48.25
CA VAL A 235 39.73 20.36 49.11
C VAL A 235 40.88 19.93 50.02
N THR A 236 40.63 19.77 51.32
CA THR A 236 41.65 19.30 52.27
C THR A 236 41.94 17.82 52.06
N ILE A 237 43.22 17.46 51.95
CA ILE A 237 43.69 16.06 51.83
C ILE A 237 44.55 15.69 53.04
N PRO A 238 44.65 14.39 53.38
CA PRO A 238 45.46 13.96 54.51
C PRO A 238 46.93 14.32 54.33
N LYS A 239 47.55 14.81 55.40
CA LYS A 239 48.95 15.25 55.38
C LYS A 239 49.87 14.03 55.25
N SER A 240 50.76 14.08 54.27
CA SER A 240 51.88 13.16 54.17
C SER A 240 52.89 13.48 55.29
N ASN A 241 53.09 12.53 56.21
CA ASN A 241 54.09 12.63 57.27
C ASN A 241 55.46 12.16 56.72
N ASN A 242 56.25 13.08 56.18
CA ASN A 242 57.65 12.90 55.74
C ASN A 242 57.94 11.91 54.58
N MET A 243 56.98 11.08 54.15
CA MET A 243 57.13 10.18 52.99
C MET A 243 56.30 10.66 51.80
N PRO A 244 56.85 10.65 50.56
CA PRO A 244 56.09 11.09 49.39
C PRO A 244 54.85 10.20 49.20
N PRO A 245 53.67 10.79 48.89
CA PRO A 245 52.47 10.02 48.60
C PRO A 245 52.65 9.24 47.29
N VAL A 246 51.92 8.14 47.17
CA VAL A 246 51.82 7.39 45.92
C VAL A 246 50.66 7.95 45.13
N PHE A 247 50.95 8.40 43.91
CA PHE A 247 50.00 9.07 43.04
C PHE A 247 49.99 8.39 41.69
N GLU A 248 48.79 8.01 41.23
CA GLU A 248 48.57 7.46 39.89
C GLU A 248 47.31 8.07 39.28
N SER A 249 47.31 8.29 37.97
CA SER A 249 46.14 8.79 37.26
C SER A 249 46.00 8.21 35.85
N ASN A 250 44.76 8.13 35.40
CA ASN A 250 44.39 7.93 34.01
C ASN A 250 43.58 9.15 33.51
N ALA A 251 43.06 9.10 32.28
CA ALA A 251 42.33 10.23 31.67
C ALA A 251 41.04 10.64 32.41
N TYR A 252 40.49 9.75 33.24
CA TYR A 252 39.22 9.94 33.94
C TYR A 252 39.40 10.14 35.44
N TYR A 253 40.27 9.32 36.04
CA TYR A 253 40.37 9.11 37.46
C TYR A 253 41.80 9.27 37.96
N PHE A 254 41.94 9.73 39.19
CA PHE A 254 43.20 9.71 39.93
C PHE A 254 43.02 8.90 41.21
N THR A 255 44.12 8.36 41.71
CA THR A 255 44.21 7.79 43.05
C THR A 255 45.41 8.39 43.76
N TYR A 256 45.18 8.94 44.94
CA TYR A 256 46.18 9.50 45.83
C TYR A 256 46.20 8.69 47.12
N LEU A 257 47.32 8.04 47.41
CA LEU A 257 47.50 7.18 48.57
C LEU A 257 48.57 7.74 49.49
N VAL A 258 48.20 7.96 50.76
CA VAL A 258 49.13 8.44 51.79
C VAL A 258 49.75 7.27 52.53
N SER A 259 51.02 6.99 52.25
CA SER A 259 51.82 6.01 53.00
C SER A 259 52.45 6.70 54.25
N PRO A 260 52.46 6.07 55.44
CA PRO A 260 52.03 4.70 55.79
C PRO A 260 50.59 4.61 56.34
N ALA A 261 49.84 5.72 56.37
CA ALA A 261 48.45 5.73 56.90
C ALA A 261 47.49 4.87 56.07
N ASN A 262 47.88 4.55 54.83
CA ASN A 262 47.12 3.83 53.81
C ASN A 262 45.77 4.49 53.51
N GLU A 263 45.68 5.80 53.74
CA GLU A 263 44.51 6.61 53.44
C GLU A 263 44.45 6.91 51.95
N ILE A 264 43.31 6.59 51.33
CA ILE A 264 43.09 6.74 49.90
C ILE A 264 42.15 7.90 49.61
N TYR A 265 42.51 8.72 48.64
CA TYR A 265 41.68 9.78 48.11
C TYR A 265 41.62 9.65 46.59
N SER A 266 40.42 9.50 46.04
CA SER A 266 40.19 9.25 44.61
C SER A 266 38.88 9.88 44.16
N ASN A 267 38.80 10.25 42.89
CA ASN A 267 37.55 10.61 42.21
C ASN A 267 36.96 9.42 41.42
N ASP A 268 37.51 8.21 41.56
CA ASP A 268 36.98 7.00 40.94
C ASP A 268 35.58 6.68 41.51
N PRO A 269 34.53 6.60 40.67
CA PRO A 269 33.18 6.32 41.12
C PRO A 269 33.06 5.05 41.97
N GLU A 270 33.85 4.01 41.72
CA GLU A 270 33.78 2.75 42.47
C GLU A 270 34.30 2.90 43.90
N LEU A 271 35.46 3.55 44.07
CA LEU A 271 36.04 3.85 45.38
C LEU A 271 35.18 4.86 46.17
N CYS A 272 34.60 5.85 45.49
CA CYS A 272 33.67 6.78 46.12
C CYS A 272 32.39 6.07 46.60
N LEU A 273 31.92 5.04 45.89
CA LEU A 273 30.72 4.27 46.26
C LEU A 273 30.97 3.32 47.42
N SER A 274 32.14 2.70 47.47
CA SER A 274 32.51 1.81 48.57
C SER A 274 32.80 2.57 49.86
N LYS A 275 33.04 3.90 49.77
CA LYS A 275 33.44 4.77 50.89
C LYS A 275 34.69 4.24 51.61
N THR A 276 35.61 3.62 50.87
CA THR A 276 36.86 3.12 51.43
C THR A 276 37.79 4.27 51.73
N GLU A 277 37.97 4.60 53.01
CA GLU A 277 38.92 5.62 53.45
C GLU A 277 40.34 5.06 53.61
N LYS A 278 40.47 3.76 53.93
CA LYS A 278 41.75 3.09 54.18
C LYS A 278 41.85 1.76 53.44
N LEU A 279 43.00 1.53 52.80
CA LEU A 279 43.33 0.24 52.19
C LEU A 279 44.02 -0.68 53.18
N ASN A 280 43.64 -1.97 53.17
CA ASN A 280 44.19 -2.97 54.06
C ASN A 280 45.34 -3.77 53.40
N PHE A 281 46.58 -3.41 53.69
CA PHE A 281 47.77 -4.11 53.20
C PHE A 281 48.30 -5.21 54.13
N MET A 282 47.46 -5.78 55.01
CA MET A 282 47.83 -6.96 55.83
C MET A 282 49.14 -6.78 56.65
N ASN A 283 49.34 -5.56 57.19
CA ASN A 283 50.52 -5.09 57.94
C ASN A 283 51.75 -4.67 57.12
N ASP A 284 51.72 -4.80 55.79
CA ASP A 284 52.73 -4.24 54.91
C ASP A 284 52.42 -2.79 54.52
N SER A 285 53.40 -2.09 53.93
CA SER A 285 53.25 -0.72 53.43
C SER A 285 53.50 -0.67 51.93
N VAL A 286 52.76 0.17 51.21
CA VAL A 286 52.99 0.38 49.77
C VAL A 286 54.34 1.03 49.53
N SER A 287 55.00 0.61 48.45
CA SER A 287 56.24 1.19 47.95
C SER A 287 56.06 2.68 47.65
N THR A 288 57.01 3.53 48.05
CA THR A 288 56.93 4.98 47.84
C THR A 288 57.51 5.44 46.49
N TYR A 289 57.84 4.51 45.59
CA TYR A 289 58.29 4.82 44.25
C TYR A 289 57.11 5.24 43.35
N THR A 290 57.39 6.05 42.34
CA THR A 290 56.40 6.67 41.43
C THR A 290 55.70 5.68 40.50
N ASN A 291 56.13 4.42 40.45
CA ASN A 291 55.56 3.35 39.61
C ASN A 291 55.15 2.14 40.46
N SER A 292 54.42 2.38 41.55
CA SER A 292 54.03 1.36 42.54
C SER A 292 52.52 1.10 42.59
N LEU A 293 51.72 1.84 41.82
CA LEU A 293 50.27 1.77 41.82
C LEU A 293 49.72 1.84 40.40
N ILE A 294 48.74 1.00 40.08
CA ILE A 294 47.96 1.07 38.82
C ILE A 294 46.47 0.96 39.09
N ILE A 295 45.69 1.59 38.22
CA ILE A 295 44.23 1.64 38.29
C ILE A 295 43.66 0.78 37.16
N THR A 296 43.13 -0.40 37.50
CA THR A 296 42.43 -1.25 36.50
C THR A 296 40.97 -0.80 36.35
N ALA A 297 40.12 -1.55 35.64
CA ALA A 297 38.70 -1.20 35.54
C ALA A 297 38.04 -1.25 36.93
N HIS A 298 38.21 -2.36 37.64
CA HIS A 298 37.52 -2.67 38.89
C HIS A 298 38.43 -2.92 40.09
N HIS A 299 39.75 -3.04 39.85
CA HIS A 299 40.74 -3.29 40.89
C HIS A 299 41.79 -2.17 40.99
N LEU A 300 42.38 -2.06 42.17
CA LEU A 300 43.56 -1.24 42.44
C LEU A 300 44.71 -2.18 42.77
N ILE A 301 45.81 -2.09 42.02
CA ILE A 301 46.95 -2.99 42.18
C ILE A 301 48.13 -2.17 42.68
N ALA A 302 48.67 -2.55 43.83
CA ALA A 302 49.77 -1.85 44.48
C ALA A 302 50.95 -2.79 44.76
N LEU A 303 52.16 -2.28 44.56
CA LEU A 303 53.41 -2.98 44.84
C LEU A 303 53.86 -2.73 46.29
N ASN A 304 54.21 -3.80 46.99
CA ASN A 304 54.75 -3.73 48.35
C ASN A 304 56.09 -2.98 48.42
N LYS A 305 56.42 -2.40 49.58
CA LYS A 305 57.71 -1.75 49.87
C LYS A 305 58.92 -2.64 49.63
N ASP A 306 58.79 -3.95 49.81
CA ASP A 306 59.88 -4.91 49.57
C ASP A 306 59.97 -5.38 48.10
N HIS A 307 59.06 -4.89 47.24
CA HIS A 307 58.99 -5.20 45.81
C HIS A 307 58.83 -6.70 45.48
N ASP A 308 58.18 -7.44 46.37
CA ASP A 308 58.01 -8.89 46.27
C ASP A 308 56.56 -9.38 46.12
N LYS A 309 55.58 -8.54 46.49
CA LYS A 309 54.15 -8.87 46.46
C LYS A 309 53.34 -7.79 45.76
N LEU A 310 52.32 -8.22 45.03
CA LEU A 310 51.26 -7.36 44.50
C LEU A 310 49.99 -7.53 45.34
N TYR A 311 49.49 -6.39 45.82
CA TYR A 311 48.23 -6.30 46.55
C TYR A 311 47.14 -5.80 45.61
N ILE A 312 46.14 -6.65 45.37
CA ILE A 312 45.02 -6.38 44.46
C ILE A 312 43.76 -6.15 45.29
N HIS A 313 43.29 -4.91 45.28
CA HIS A 313 42.08 -4.50 45.99
C HIS A 313 40.92 -4.37 45.02
N ASN A 314 39.75 -4.89 45.41
CA ASN A 314 38.51 -4.58 44.70
C ASN A 314 38.07 -3.16 45.08
N LYS A 315 37.81 -2.29 44.10
CA LYS A 315 37.44 -0.89 44.36
C LYS A 315 36.07 -0.74 45.04
N LEU A 316 35.13 -1.65 44.75
CA LEU A 316 33.75 -1.60 45.26
C LEU A 316 33.57 -2.29 46.61
N ALA A 317 34.41 -3.25 46.94
CA ALA A 317 34.30 -4.03 48.16
C ALA A 317 35.53 -3.83 49.05
N ASN A 318 35.30 -3.48 50.32
CA ASN A 318 36.35 -3.47 51.34
C ASN A 318 36.69 -4.90 51.82
N SER A 319 36.87 -5.82 50.87
CA SER A 319 37.27 -7.20 51.15
C SER A 319 38.79 -7.28 51.34
N LYS A 320 39.25 -8.39 51.90
CA LYS A 320 40.68 -8.70 51.95
C LYS A 320 41.27 -8.65 50.52
N PRO A 321 42.44 -8.02 50.30
CA PRO A 321 43.06 -8.01 48.99
C PRO A 321 43.46 -9.42 48.56
N ILE A 322 43.49 -9.63 47.26
CA ILE A 322 44.15 -10.78 46.65
C ILE A 322 45.65 -10.45 46.66
N VAL A 323 46.46 -11.34 47.22
CA VAL A 323 47.91 -11.18 47.32
C VAL A 323 48.56 -12.13 46.34
N LEU A 324 49.36 -11.60 45.43
CA LEU A 324 50.18 -12.38 44.51
C LEU A 324 51.65 -12.28 44.91
N ASP A 325 52.25 -13.41 45.22
CA ASP A 325 53.69 -13.51 45.49
C ASP A 325 54.44 -13.57 44.16
N VAL A 326 55.06 -12.44 43.76
CA VAL A 326 55.73 -12.32 42.45
C VAL A 326 57.00 -13.18 42.40
N LYS A 327 57.61 -13.47 43.57
CA LYS A 327 58.83 -14.28 43.70
C LYS A 327 58.72 -15.67 43.05
N GLU A 328 57.52 -16.24 42.96
CA GLU A 328 57.31 -17.54 42.31
C GLU A 328 57.36 -17.47 40.78
N SER A 329 57.03 -16.31 40.21
CA SER A 329 56.96 -16.06 38.77
C SER A 329 58.23 -15.39 38.19
N LEU A 330 59.06 -14.78 39.03
CA LEU A 330 60.31 -14.12 38.63
C LEU A 330 61.46 -15.13 38.40
N GLN A 331 62.38 -14.78 37.49
CA GLN A 331 63.66 -15.47 37.38
C GLN A 331 64.49 -15.35 38.67
N LYS A 332 65.35 -16.35 38.98
CA LYS A 332 66.07 -16.45 40.26
C LYS A 332 66.91 -15.20 40.56
N ASN A 333 66.66 -14.57 41.72
CA ASN A 333 67.33 -13.37 42.28
C ASN A 333 66.92 -12.00 41.70
N GLU A 334 65.86 -11.91 40.90
CA GLU A 334 65.35 -10.61 40.44
C GLU A 334 64.38 -9.94 41.43
N LYS A 335 64.32 -8.60 41.38
CA LYS A 335 63.31 -7.79 42.09
C LYS A 335 62.59 -6.89 41.09
N LEU A 336 61.30 -6.66 41.31
CA LEU A 336 60.53 -5.71 40.51
C LEU A 336 60.99 -4.28 40.77
N LEU A 337 61.21 -3.50 39.73
CA LEU A 337 61.50 -2.07 39.81
C LEU A 337 60.20 -1.25 39.88
N GLY A 338 59.19 -1.65 39.12
CA GLY A 338 57.91 -0.97 39.12
C GLY A 338 56.86 -1.63 38.24
N ILE A 339 55.71 -0.96 38.19
CA ILE A 339 54.53 -1.37 37.43
C ILE A 339 54.07 -0.20 36.54
N THR A 340 53.56 -0.50 35.35
CA THR A 340 53.06 0.51 34.40
C THR A 340 51.82 0.00 33.66
N ALA A 341 51.00 0.91 33.16
CA ALA A 341 49.73 0.58 32.53
C ALA A 341 49.52 1.36 31.22
N ASP A 342 49.03 0.66 30.21
CA ASP A 342 48.46 1.26 29.00
C ASP A 342 46.94 1.34 29.13
N TYR A 343 46.45 2.44 29.72
CA TYR A 343 45.01 2.65 29.91
C TYR A 343 44.21 2.78 28.60
N ALA A 344 44.86 3.02 27.46
CA ALA A 344 44.16 3.06 26.16
C ALA A 344 43.81 1.66 25.66
N LYS A 345 44.64 0.66 26.01
CA LYS A 345 44.50 -0.74 25.60
C LYS A 345 44.13 -1.68 26.74
N MET A 346 44.07 -1.15 27.97
CA MET A 346 43.79 -1.88 29.21
C MET A 346 44.79 -3.03 29.45
N THR A 347 46.06 -2.81 29.13
CA THR A 347 47.16 -3.76 29.42
C THR A 347 48.05 -3.26 30.54
N TYR A 348 48.56 -4.17 31.36
CA TYR A 348 49.30 -3.87 32.58
C TYR A 348 50.63 -4.61 32.55
N TRP A 349 51.71 -3.93 32.94
CA TRP A 349 53.07 -4.43 32.78
C TRP A 349 53.85 -4.28 34.07
N LEU A 350 54.65 -5.29 34.40
CA LEU A 350 55.60 -5.32 35.50
C LEU A 350 57.00 -5.40 34.88
N TYR A 351 58.01 -4.84 35.53
CA TYR A 351 59.39 -4.94 35.04
C TYR A 351 60.40 -5.03 36.17
N SER A 352 61.44 -5.84 35.95
CA SER A 352 62.67 -5.89 36.75
C SER A 352 63.78 -5.13 36.01
N SER A 353 65.03 -5.28 36.44
CA SER A 353 66.17 -4.71 35.72
C SER A 353 66.51 -5.44 34.41
N ASP A 354 65.95 -6.65 34.20
CA ASP A 354 66.37 -7.59 33.15
C ASP A 354 65.20 -8.16 32.36
N SER A 355 64.04 -8.27 33.01
CA SER A 355 62.88 -8.97 32.49
C SER A 355 61.64 -8.09 32.55
N ILE A 356 60.73 -8.30 31.60
CA ILE A 356 59.44 -7.61 31.52
C ILE A 356 58.35 -8.67 31.60
N TYR A 357 57.29 -8.37 32.33
CA TYR A 357 56.15 -9.26 32.50
C TYR A 357 54.86 -8.52 32.17
N GLU A 358 53.91 -9.20 31.53
CA GLU A 358 52.55 -8.74 31.34
C GLU A 358 51.67 -9.31 32.46
N LEU A 359 50.85 -8.45 33.07
CA LEU A 359 49.84 -8.86 34.05
C LEU A 359 48.50 -9.03 33.33
N VAL A 360 48.17 -10.27 33.02
CA VAL A 360 46.94 -10.65 32.32
C VAL A 360 45.82 -10.82 33.35
N ILE A 361 44.76 -10.03 33.19
CA ILE A 361 43.60 -10.04 34.08
C ILE A 361 42.42 -10.67 33.36
N ASN A 362 42.05 -11.89 33.78
CA ASN A 362 40.93 -12.63 33.21
C ASN A 362 39.71 -12.55 34.11
N ASN A 363 38.52 -12.40 33.51
CA ASN A 363 37.23 -12.40 34.22
C ASN A 363 37.11 -11.30 35.30
N GLU A 364 37.73 -10.13 35.08
CA GLU A 364 37.80 -9.03 36.06
C GLU A 364 36.43 -8.62 36.63
N SER A 365 35.38 -8.61 35.80
CA SER A 365 34.01 -8.21 36.15
C SER A 365 33.22 -9.25 36.95
N THR A 366 33.71 -10.49 37.05
CA THR A 366 32.95 -11.65 37.58
C THR A 366 32.68 -11.56 39.08
N SER A 367 33.56 -10.93 39.85
CA SER A 367 33.32 -10.66 41.28
C SER A 367 32.59 -9.33 41.51
N VAL A 368 32.53 -8.46 40.50
CA VAL A 368 32.13 -7.06 40.61
C VAL A 368 30.62 -6.91 40.45
N TRP A 369 30.00 -7.68 39.54
CA TRP A 369 28.56 -7.62 39.30
C TRP A 369 27.74 -7.85 40.59
N TYR A 370 28.19 -8.76 41.46
CA TYR A 370 27.51 -9.06 42.71
C TYR A 370 27.60 -7.90 43.72
N ASN A 371 28.71 -7.17 43.71
CA ASN A 371 28.85 -5.95 44.52
C ASN A 371 27.90 -4.86 44.00
N TYR A 372 27.80 -4.68 42.67
CA TYR A 372 26.83 -3.76 42.09
C TYR A 372 25.37 -4.17 42.37
N TYR A 373 25.07 -5.46 42.33
CA TYR A 373 23.77 -6.03 42.70
C TYR A 373 23.41 -5.70 44.16
N LYS A 374 24.34 -5.88 45.11
CA LYS A 374 24.14 -5.53 46.53
C LYS A 374 23.92 -4.02 46.74
N LEU A 375 24.59 -3.19 45.96
CA LEU A 375 24.44 -1.72 46.01
C LEU A 375 23.18 -1.21 45.31
N GLY A 376 22.35 -2.09 44.74
CA GLY A 376 21.13 -1.72 44.00
C GLY A 376 21.40 -1.04 42.65
N LYS A 377 22.62 -1.14 42.12
CA LYS A 377 23.01 -0.60 40.80
C LYS A 377 22.94 -1.69 39.73
N TYR A 378 21.71 -2.12 39.45
CA TYR A 378 21.45 -3.30 38.62
C TYR A 378 21.93 -3.16 37.16
N GLU A 379 21.84 -1.97 36.56
CA GLU A 379 22.32 -1.74 35.18
C GLU A 379 23.83 -2.01 35.04
N LYS A 380 24.64 -1.52 35.98
CA LYS A 380 26.08 -1.80 36.00
C LYS A 380 26.37 -3.28 36.23
N ALA A 381 25.59 -3.93 37.09
CA ALA A 381 25.70 -5.37 37.32
C ALA A 381 25.38 -6.18 36.05
N LEU A 382 24.38 -5.76 35.27
CA LEU A 382 24.04 -6.41 34.01
C LEU A 382 25.15 -6.22 32.97
N ASN A 383 25.72 -5.02 32.83
CA ASN A 383 26.85 -4.76 31.94
C ASN A 383 28.06 -5.65 32.25
N CYS A 384 28.35 -5.90 33.53
CA CYS A 384 29.41 -6.82 33.94
C CYS A 384 29.12 -8.28 33.53
N LEU A 385 27.86 -8.63 33.27
CA LEU A 385 27.42 -9.98 32.90
C LEU A 385 27.14 -10.13 31.39
N GLU A 386 27.32 -9.08 30.56
CA GLU A 386 27.03 -9.06 29.11
C GLU A 386 27.91 -9.97 28.24
N ASP A 387 28.32 -11.14 28.75
CA ASP A 387 28.89 -12.18 27.90
C ASP A 387 27.82 -12.81 26.98
N PRO A 388 28.17 -13.12 25.72
CA PRO A 388 27.30 -13.80 24.76
C PRO A 388 27.02 -15.26 25.16
N ASP A 389 27.79 -15.82 26.10
CA ASP A 389 27.66 -17.21 26.52
C ASP A 389 26.54 -17.43 27.54
N SER A 390 25.71 -18.44 27.24
CA SER A 390 24.56 -18.92 28.01
C SER A 390 24.82 -19.27 29.49
N LYS A 391 26.09 -19.32 29.94
CA LYS A 391 26.48 -19.67 31.31
C LYS A 391 25.98 -18.67 32.35
N ASN A 392 25.85 -17.39 31.99
CA ASN A 392 25.46 -16.32 32.92
C ASN A 392 23.95 -16.03 32.95
N TYR A 393 23.10 -16.84 32.29
CA TYR A 393 21.65 -16.60 32.24
C TYR A 393 21.01 -16.54 33.64
N PHE A 394 21.33 -17.48 34.52
CA PHE A 394 20.79 -17.49 35.90
C PHE A 394 21.22 -16.26 36.72
N LYS A 395 22.47 -15.80 36.57
CA LYS A 395 22.97 -14.60 37.25
C LYS A 395 22.25 -13.35 36.73
N LYS A 396 22.06 -13.23 35.41
CA LYS A 396 21.31 -12.14 34.77
C LYS A 396 19.86 -12.12 35.25
N ASP A 397 19.22 -13.29 35.28
CA ASP A 397 17.84 -13.43 35.71
C ASP A 397 17.66 -13.01 37.18
N MET A 398 18.57 -13.42 38.07
CA MET A 398 18.55 -13.00 39.48
C MET A 398 18.63 -11.47 39.63
N VAL A 399 19.47 -10.81 38.83
CA VAL A 399 19.60 -9.34 38.83
C VAL A 399 18.29 -8.69 38.34
N LEU A 400 17.71 -9.19 37.24
CA LEU A 400 16.44 -8.67 36.69
C LEU A 400 15.28 -8.83 37.67
N VAL A 401 15.16 -9.99 38.33
CA VAL A 401 14.12 -10.22 39.34
C VAL A 401 14.20 -9.19 40.46
N LYS A 402 15.38 -9.01 41.05
CA LYS A 402 15.57 -8.05 42.14
C LYS A 402 15.34 -6.62 41.67
N GLN A 403 15.82 -6.26 40.47
CA GLN A 403 15.61 -4.95 39.87
C GLN A 403 14.12 -4.66 39.66
N GLY A 404 13.36 -5.64 39.17
CA GLY A 404 11.91 -5.52 38.98
C GLY A 404 11.17 -5.22 40.28
N TYR A 405 11.47 -5.98 41.34
CA TYR A 405 10.88 -5.74 42.67
C TYR A 405 11.34 -4.43 43.33
N ASP A 406 12.60 -4.03 43.15
CA ASP A 406 13.11 -2.76 43.67
C ASP A 406 12.42 -1.56 43.01
N TYR A 407 12.19 -1.59 41.69
CA TYR A 407 11.42 -0.55 41.01
C TYR A 407 9.96 -0.51 41.44
N LEU A 408 9.33 -1.67 41.68
CA LEU A 408 7.99 -1.73 42.26
C LEU A 408 7.95 -1.08 43.64
N GLN A 409 8.91 -1.41 44.51
CA GLN A 409 8.99 -0.86 45.86
C GLN A 409 9.23 0.66 45.83
N LYS A 410 10.16 1.14 45.01
CA LYS A 410 10.42 2.58 44.80
C LYS A 410 9.22 3.31 44.22
N GLY A 411 8.43 2.63 43.38
CA GLY A 411 7.19 3.15 42.83
C GLY A 411 6.04 3.17 43.84
N GLY A 412 6.21 2.68 45.07
CA GLY A 412 5.16 2.64 46.09
C GLY A 412 4.12 1.55 45.87
N PHE A 413 4.51 0.41 45.28
CA PHE A 413 3.61 -0.73 45.07
C PHE A 413 3.05 -1.26 46.41
N GLY A 414 1.73 -1.30 46.54
CA GLY A 414 1.03 -1.75 47.76
C GLY A 414 0.75 -0.67 48.81
N ILE A 415 1.04 0.60 48.50
CA ILE A 415 0.66 1.75 49.34
C ILE A 415 -0.69 2.30 48.86
N ASP A 416 -1.65 2.44 49.77
CA ASP A 416 -2.94 3.11 49.50
C ASP A 416 -2.71 4.62 49.39
N PHE A 417 -2.46 5.10 48.17
CA PHE A 417 -2.48 6.54 47.91
C PHE A 417 -3.93 7.02 47.97
N ALA A 418 -4.23 8.04 48.79
CA ALA A 418 -5.46 8.80 48.62
C ALA A 418 -5.45 9.39 47.20
N ASP A 419 -6.54 9.20 46.45
CA ASP A 419 -6.75 9.39 45.00
C ASP A 419 -6.23 10.70 44.35
N GLU A 420 -5.67 11.65 45.11
CA GLU A 420 -5.34 12.99 44.63
C GLU A 420 -3.88 13.18 44.17
N ASP A 421 -2.91 12.34 44.57
CA ASP A 421 -1.48 12.56 44.30
C ASP A 421 -0.69 11.32 43.80
N ILE A 422 -1.25 10.51 42.88
CA ILE A 422 -0.38 9.55 42.17
C ILE A 422 0.52 10.33 41.21
N ASP A 423 1.75 10.59 41.66
CA ASP A 423 2.84 11.07 40.83
C ASP A 423 3.04 10.11 39.64
N GLN A 424 2.91 10.64 38.42
CA GLN A 424 3.09 9.85 37.20
C GLN A 424 4.47 9.20 37.15
N ASP A 425 5.47 9.82 37.78
CA ASP A 425 6.82 9.29 37.82
C ASP A 425 6.94 8.03 38.68
N LEU A 426 6.24 7.96 39.82
CA LEU A 426 6.17 6.76 40.66
C LEU A 426 5.46 5.62 39.94
N PHE A 427 4.35 5.91 39.25
CA PHE A 427 3.64 4.90 38.48
C PHE A 427 4.44 4.40 37.27
N ASN A 428 5.20 5.28 36.61
CA ASN A 428 6.13 4.90 35.55
C ASN A 428 7.25 3.96 36.05
N LEU A 429 7.71 4.15 37.30
CA LEU A 429 8.65 3.20 37.93
C LEU A 429 8.01 1.83 38.14
N GLN A 430 6.74 1.78 38.57
CA GLN A 430 6.02 0.50 38.69
C GLN A 430 5.90 -0.21 37.33
N ILE A 431 5.56 0.52 36.25
CA ILE A 431 5.51 -0.04 34.89
C ILE A 431 6.88 -0.59 34.47
N LYS A 432 7.96 0.14 34.74
CA LYS A 432 9.33 -0.33 34.46
C LYS A 432 9.64 -1.62 35.20
N GLY A 433 9.32 -1.68 36.50
CA GLY A 433 9.50 -2.87 37.32
C GLY A 433 8.76 -4.09 36.78
N ILE A 434 7.48 -3.93 36.43
CA ILE A 434 6.67 -5.00 35.86
C ILE A 434 7.17 -5.47 34.50
N ARG A 435 7.59 -4.54 33.62
CA ARG A 435 8.15 -4.92 32.32
C ARG A 435 9.40 -5.78 32.47
N ILE A 436 10.24 -5.48 33.46
CA ILE A 436 11.45 -6.26 33.78
C ILE A 436 11.05 -7.63 34.34
N LEU A 437 10.07 -7.71 35.26
CA LEU A 437 9.54 -9.00 35.73
C LEU A 437 8.87 -9.82 34.61
N GLY A 438 8.35 -9.17 33.58
CA GLY A 438 7.85 -9.84 32.37
C GLY A 438 8.96 -10.57 31.61
N GLN A 439 10.19 -10.04 31.62
CA GLN A 439 11.35 -10.63 30.97
C GLN A 439 12.06 -11.69 31.81
N SER A 440 11.85 -11.69 33.12
CA SER A 440 12.47 -12.65 34.04
C SER A 440 11.75 -14.01 34.07
N SER A 441 12.41 -14.97 34.74
CA SER A 441 11.91 -16.32 34.99
C SER A 441 10.90 -16.42 36.15
N GLU A 442 10.49 -15.29 36.75
CA GLU A 442 9.52 -15.29 37.84
C GLU A 442 8.21 -15.98 37.42
N PRO A 443 7.64 -16.85 38.29
CA PRO A 443 6.44 -17.61 37.97
C PRO A 443 5.28 -16.69 37.57
N PHE A 444 4.65 -17.02 36.45
CA PHE A 444 3.55 -16.24 35.88
C PHE A 444 2.42 -16.05 36.89
N GLU A 445 2.05 -17.12 37.60
CA GLU A 445 0.99 -17.13 38.60
C GLU A 445 1.30 -16.19 39.76
N LYS A 446 2.56 -16.17 40.23
CA LYS A 446 2.98 -15.32 41.35
C LYS A 446 2.84 -13.83 41.00
N VAL A 447 3.29 -13.42 39.82
CA VAL A 447 3.20 -12.02 39.38
C VAL A 447 1.75 -11.62 39.12
N CYS A 448 0.96 -12.47 38.46
CA CYS A 448 -0.46 -12.19 38.23
C CYS A 448 -1.26 -12.12 39.53
N LEU A 449 -1.05 -13.04 40.48
CA LEU A 449 -1.70 -12.99 41.80
C LEU A 449 -1.30 -11.75 42.59
N MET A 450 -0.03 -11.36 42.54
CA MET A 450 0.45 -10.13 43.18
C MET A 450 -0.28 -8.88 42.64
N LEU A 451 -0.51 -8.82 41.32
CA LEU A 451 -1.23 -7.70 40.69
C LEU A 451 -2.74 -7.75 40.95
N LEU A 452 -3.34 -8.95 40.97
CA LEU A 452 -4.77 -9.14 41.24
C LEU A 452 -5.13 -8.90 42.72
N ASN A 453 -4.26 -9.26 43.66
CA ASN A 453 -4.50 -9.03 45.09
C ASN A 453 -4.53 -7.53 45.46
N LEU A 454 -3.96 -6.67 44.61
CA LEU A 454 -4.04 -5.21 44.73
C LEU A 454 -5.46 -4.66 44.43
N GLN A 455 -6.39 -5.53 44.00
CA GLN A 455 -7.77 -5.18 43.64
C GLN A 455 -8.78 -5.29 44.80
N GLN A 456 -8.40 -5.84 45.96
CA GLN A 456 -9.34 -6.00 47.08
C GLN A 456 -9.36 -4.77 47.99
N PRO A 457 -10.51 -4.05 48.11
CA PRO A 457 -10.67 -3.08 49.18
C PRO A 457 -10.87 -3.82 50.50
N LEU A 458 -10.00 -3.55 51.48
CA LEU A 458 -10.27 -3.88 52.87
C LEU A 458 -11.33 -2.88 53.38
N ILE A 459 -12.56 -3.39 53.60
CA ILE A 459 -13.62 -2.86 54.48
C ILE A 459 -14.65 -1.88 53.85
N ASP A 460 -15.89 -2.39 53.77
CA ASP A 460 -17.22 -1.75 53.97
C ASP A 460 -17.54 -0.34 53.44
N ASP A 461 -17.37 -0.06 52.14
CA ASP A 461 -18.26 0.92 51.51
C ASP A 461 -18.51 0.60 50.04
N ASP A 462 -19.77 0.79 49.62
CA ASP A 462 -20.38 0.49 48.31
C ASP A 462 -19.80 1.30 47.12
N ARG A 463 -18.52 1.70 47.20
CA ARG A 463 -17.75 2.27 46.10
C ARG A 463 -16.68 1.27 45.71
N ALA A 464 -17.08 0.29 44.91
CA ALA A 464 -16.17 -0.54 44.12
C ALA A 464 -15.42 0.31 43.07
N LYS A 465 -14.60 1.27 43.51
CA LYS A 465 -13.58 1.93 42.69
C LYS A 465 -12.47 0.90 42.48
N ARG A 466 -12.60 0.10 41.42
CA ARG A 466 -11.55 -0.84 41.02
C ARG A 466 -10.30 -0.04 40.65
N ASN A 467 -9.16 -0.43 41.22
CA ASN A 467 -7.87 0.23 41.00
C ASN A 467 -7.42 0.09 39.53
N TYR A 468 -7.74 1.07 38.68
CA TYR A 468 -7.29 1.18 37.28
C TYR A 468 -5.77 0.93 37.12
N SER A 469 -4.99 1.33 38.11
CA SER A 469 -3.54 1.10 38.19
C SER A 469 -3.17 -0.39 38.11
N SER A 470 -3.93 -1.28 38.76
CA SER A 470 -3.65 -2.73 38.79
C SER A 470 -3.85 -3.39 37.42
N ASP A 471 -4.99 -3.11 36.75
CA ASP A 471 -5.30 -3.64 35.44
C ASP A 471 -4.30 -3.15 34.39
N LYS A 472 -3.88 -1.88 34.48
CA LYS A 472 -2.86 -1.31 33.60
C LYS A 472 -1.49 -1.98 33.78
N LEU A 473 -1.06 -2.23 35.01
CA LEU A 473 0.18 -2.97 35.28
C LEU A 473 0.09 -4.41 34.74
N LEU A 474 -1.06 -5.07 34.88
CA LEU A 474 -1.29 -6.41 34.36
C LEU A 474 -1.23 -6.43 32.82
N VAL A 475 -1.84 -5.46 32.14
CA VAL A 475 -1.73 -5.32 30.68
C VAL A 475 -0.28 -5.16 30.24
N GLU A 476 0.50 -4.31 30.91
CA GLU A 476 1.93 -4.12 30.62
C GLU A 476 2.76 -5.41 30.79
N TYR A 477 2.48 -6.19 31.85
CA TYR A 477 3.08 -7.51 32.05
C TYR A 477 2.75 -8.48 30.91
N LEU A 478 1.46 -8.60 30.58
CA LEU A 478 0.97 -9.50 29.54
C LEU A 478 1.48 -9.11 28.16
N LEU A 479 1.66 -7.82 27.86
CA LEU A 479 2.25 -7.34 26.61
C LEU A 479 3.70 -7.82 26.43
N VAL A 480 4.50 -7.86 27.51
CA VAL A 480 5.86 -8.40 27.47
C VAL A 480 5.85 -9.90 27.25
N LYS A 481 5.02 -10.65 27.98
CA LYS A 481 4.88 -12.11 27.79
C LYS A 481 4.34 -12.45 26.40
N PHE A 482 3.42 -11.64 25.86
CA PHE A 482 2.92 -11.77 24.48
C PHE A 482 4.04 -11.59 23.45
N LYS A 483 4.91 -10.57 23.63
CA LYS A 483 6.08 -10.37 22.75
C LYS A 483 7.01 -11.59 22.78
N ILE A 484 7.33 -12.11 23.96
CA ILE A 484 8.16 -13.30 24.15
C ILE A 484 7.52 -14.53 23.47
N ALA A 485 6.23 -14.75 23.70
CA ALA A 485 5.49 -15.86 23.08
C ALA A 485 5.46 -15.76 21.55
N LYS A 486 5.40 -14.54 21.00
CA LYS A 486 5.42 -14.27 19.56
C LYS A 486 6.80 -14.46 18.92
N THR A 487 7.87 -13.95 19.54
CA THR A 487 9.21 -13.93 18.92
C THR A 487 10.06 -15.15 19.26
N ILE A 488 10.10 -15.53 20.54
CA ILE A 488 10.97 -16.58 21.08
C ILE A 488 10.27 -17.94 20.98
N GLU A 489 9.09 -18.08 21.59
CA GLU A 489 8.43 -19.39 21.70
C GLU A 489 7.62 -19.79 20.45
N ARG A 490 7.18 -18.79 19.66
CA ARG A 490 6.33 -18.95 18.46
C ARG A 490 5.08 -19.82 18.68
N SER A 491 4.56 -19.87 19.92
CA SER A 491 3.41 -20.69 20.29
C SER A 491 2.09 -19.99 19.97
N ARG A 492 1.37 -20.48 18.95
CA ARG A 492 0.08 -19.88 18.53
C ARG A 492 -0.97 -19.87 19.64
N ILE A 493 -1.05 -20.93 20.44
CA ILE A 493 -2.07 -21.08 21.50
C ILE A 493 -1.85 -20.03 22.59
N ARG A 494 -0.61 -19.87 23.07
CA ARG A 494 -0.27 -18.87 24.09
C ARG A 494 -0.54 -17.46 23.59
N VAL A 495 -0.17 -17.19 22.34
CA VAL A 495 -0.41 -15.89 21.72
C VAL A 495 -1.90 -15.57 21.63
N ILE A 496 -2.75 -16.54 21.25
CA ILE A 496 -4.21 -16.37 21.22
C ILE A 496 -4.73 -16.06 22.62
N ILE A 497 -4.44 -16.92 23.62
CA ILE A 497 -4.94 -16.75 24.99
C ILE A 497 -4.51 -15.39 25.59
N LEU A 498 -3.22 -15.07 25.48
CA LEU A 498 -2.68 -13.79 25.97
C LEU A 498 -3.33 -12.61 25.25
N SER A 499 -3.53 -12.71 23.93
CA SER A 499 -4.18 -11.63 23.17
C SER A 499 -5.64 -11.42 23.57
N THR A 500 -6.38 -12.50 23.83
CA THR A 500 -7.77 -12.43 24.31
C THR A 500 -7.82 -11.73 25.67
N TRP A 501 -6.93 -12.11 26.61
CA TRP A 501 -6.85 -11.48 27.93
C TRP A 501 -6.45 -10.01 27.86
N ILE A 502 -5.48 -9.65 27.02
CA ILE A 502 -5.07 -8.25 26.82
C ILE A 502 -6.24 -7.42 26.29
N ILE A 503 -6.93 -7.91 25.25
CA ILE A 503 -8.08 -7.20 24.65
C ILE A 503 -9.19 -7.02 25.68
N GLU A 504 -9.52 -8.08 26.42
CA GLU A 504 -10.55 -8.03 27.46
C GLU A 504 -10.21 -7.02 28.58
N LEU A 505 -8.98 -7.04 29.10
CA LEU A 505 -8.54 -6.10 30.14
C LEU A 505 -8.49 -4.65 29.63
N MET A 506 -7.97 -4.42 28.41
CA MET A 506 -7.95 -3.08 27.82
C MET A 506 -9.37 -2.52 27.58
N LEU A 507 -10.33 -3.37 27.20
CA LEU A 507 -11.71 -2.93 27.01
C LEU A 507 -12.42 -2.69 28.35
N ARG A 508 -12.21 -3.55 29.36
CA ARG A 508 -12.75 -3.35 30.71
C ARG A 508 -12.22 -2.06 31.35
N THR A 509 -10.93 -1.77 31.21
CA THR A 509 -10.34 -0.52 31.69
C THR A 509 -10.87 0.70 30.94
N THR A 510 -11.08 0.59 29.62
CA THR A 510 -11.76 1.64 28.83
C THR A 510 -13.16 1.90 29.39
N TYR A 511 -13.94 0.84 29.65
CA TYR A 511 -15.30 0.94 30.16
C TYR A 511 -15.39 1.60 31.53
N ALA A 512 -14.49 1.25 32.44
CA ALA A 512 -14.42 1.90 33.74
C ALA A 512 -14.17 3.41 33.60
N LEU A 513 -13.18 3.80 32.78
CA LEU A 513 -12.83 5.20 32.56
C LEU A 513 -13.93 6.00 31.84
N GLU A 514 -14.59 5.41 30.84
CA GLU A 514 -15.71 6.06 30.15
C GLU A 514 -16.90 6.28 31.08
N ASN A 515 -17.21 5.32 31.95
CA ASN A 515 -18.26 5.48 32.94
C ASN A 515 -17.92 6.60 33.94
N GLU A 516 -16.67 6.70 34.40
CA GLU A 516 -16.24 7.82 35.25
C GLU A 516 -16.38 9.17 34.56
N VAL A 517 -15.97 9.28 33.30
CA VAL A 517 -16.12 10.50 32.49
C VAL A 517 -17.61 10.83 32.28
N ASN A 518 -18.45 9.83 31.99
CA ASN A 518 -19.89 10.01 31.73
C ASN A 518 -20.67 10.38 33.00
N LEU A 519 -20.31 9.84 34.16
CA LEU A 519 -20.90 10.22 35.44
C LEU A 519 -20.55 11.67 35.82
N GLN A 520 -19.35 12.14 35.46
CA GLN A 520 -18.92 13.52 35.70
C GLN A 520 -19.52 14.53 34.70
N THR A 521 -19.87 14.12 33.48
CA THR A 521 -20.54 14.98 32.48
C THR A 521 -22.05 15.09 32.69
N SER A 522 -22.70 14.09 33.29
CA SER A 522 -24.15 14.09 33.51
C SER A 522 -24.59 14.81 34.80
N SER A 523 -23.66 15.14 35.70
CA SER A 523 -23.89 16.07 36.81
C SER A 523 -23.88 17.54 36.36
N GLU A 524 -24.82 17.93 35.50
CA GLU A 524 -25.14 19.33 35.22
C GLU A 524 -26.04 19.91 36.33
N ALA A 525 -25.42 20.41 37.40
CA ALA A 525 -26.02 21.47 38.22
C ALA A 525 -25.18 22.75 38.09
N PRO A 526 -25.78 23.95 38.15
CA PRO A 526 -25.16 25.16 37.64
C PRO A 526 -24.01 25.64 38.55
N ILE A 527 -22.81 25.66 37.97
CA ILE A 527 -21.76 26.67 38.09
C ILE A 527 -21.91 27.59 39.32
N THR A 528 -21.51 27.12 40.50
CA THR A 528 -20.94 28.00 41.53
C THR A 528 -19.96 27.18 42.37
N ARG A 529 -18.66 27.51 42.25
CA ARG A 529 -17.48 26.90 42.91
C ARG A 529 -16.95 25.64 42.23
N LYS A 530 -16.18 25.84 41.16
CA LYS A 530 -15.23 24.84 40.66
C LYS A 530 -13.96 24.90 41.49
N ASP A 531 -13.63 23.83 42.18
CA ASP A 531 -12.27 23.60 42.65
C ASP A 531 -11.41 23.20 41.43
N ASP A 532 -10.26 23.86 41.24
CA ASP A 532 -9.30 23.61 40.15
C ASP A 532 -8.84 22.14 40.06
N SER A 533 -8.95 21.37 41.16
CA SER A 533 -8.62 19.95 41.25
C SER A 533 -9.57 19.06 40.43
N THR A 534 -10.88 19.34 40.46
CA THR A 534 -11.90 18.53 39.77
C THR A 534 -11.80 18.64 38.25
N GLN A 535 -11.50 19.84 37.73
CA GLN A 535 -11.32 20.07 36.30
C GLN A 535 -10.00 19.45 35.78
N LYS A 536 -8.92 19.50 36.57
CA LYS A 536 -7.66 18.78 36.26
C LYS A 536 -7.86 17.27 36.24
N ASN A 537 -8.65 16.69 37.16
CA ASN A 537 -8.94 15.25 37.19
C ASN A 537 -9.79 14.80 35.99
N PHE A 538 -10.74 15.61 35.54
CA PHE A 538 -11.53 15.35 34.35
C PHE A 538 -10.67 15.36 33.07
N GLU A 539 -9.79 16.36 32.91
CA GLU A 539 -8.86 16.44 31.77
C GLU A 539 -7.84 15.29 31.79
N LYS A 540 -7.34 14.90 32.97
CA LYS A 540 -6.43 13.77 33.16
C LYS A 540 -7.08 12.45 32.72
N SER A 541 -8.31 12.18 33.14
CA SER A 541 -9.07 10.96 32.77
C SER A 541 -9.33 10.90 31.26
N ARG A 542 -9.68 12.02 30.63
CA ARG A 542 -9.87 12.11 29.17
C ARG A 542 -8.57 11.92 28.37
N SER A 543 -7.45 12.41 28.89
CA SER A 543 -6.13 12.20 28.26
C SER A 543 -5.68 10.73 28.34
N MET A 544 -5.98 10.06 29.46
CA MET A 544 -5.70 8.65 29.65
C MET A 544 -6.55 7.76 28.75
N LEU A 545 -7.84 8.07 28.60
CA LEU A 545 -8.74 7.35 27.70
C LEU A 545 -8.20 7.35 26.25
N LYS A 546 -7.81 8.53 25.74
CA LYS A 546 -7.20 8.66 24.40
C LYS A 546 -5.90 7.86 24.26
N SER A 547 -5.06 7.86 25.31
CA SER A 547 -3.82 7.08 25.31
C SER A 547 -4.09 5.58 25.25
N LEU A 548 -5.07 5.10 26.01
CA LEU A 548 -5.48 3.70 26.03
C LEU A 548 -6.11 3.26 24.70
N ASP A 549 -6.93 4.11 24.09
CA ASP A 549 -7.50 3.88 22.76
C ASP A 549 -6.40 3.77 21.71
N ASN A 550 -5.42 4.68 21.71
CA ASN A 550 -4.26 4.60 20.82
C ASN A 550 -3.44 3.32 21.05
N GLN A 551 -3.25 2.89 22.30
CA GLN A 551 -2.57 1.64 22.60
C GLN A 551 -3.34 0.43 22.07
N PHE A 552 -4.67 0.43 22.20
CA PHE A 552 -5.55 -0.62 21.72
C PHE A 552 -5.51 -0.73 20.19
N GLU A 553 -5.66 0.40 19.49
CA GLU A 553 -5.58 0.48 18.03
C GLU A 553 -4.21 0.05 17.50
N ASN A 554 -3.12 0.48 18.16
CA ASN A 554 -1.76 0.05 17.84
C ASN A 554 -1.58 -1.46 18.06
N PHE A 555 -2.14 -2.03 19.12
CA PHE A 555 -2.05 -3.46 19.39
C PHE A 555 -2.78 -4.29 18.31
N LEU A 556 -4.00 -3.88 17.92
CA LEU A 556 -4.77 -4.54 16.87
C LEU A 556 -4.08 -4.42 15.51
N SER A 557 -3.67 -3.23 15.10
CA SER A 557 -3.02 -3.00 13.78
C SER A 557 -1.70 -3.75 13.62
N GLN A 558 -0.94 -3.98 14.69
CA GLN A 558 0.31 -4.74 14.65
C GLN A 558 0.09 -6.26 14.65
N ASN A 559 -1.03 -6.75 15.18
CA ASN A 559 -1.23 -8.16 15.47
C ASN A 559 -2.45 -8.81 14.80
N TYR A 560 -3.27 -8.08 14.03
CA TYR A 560 -4.56 -8.56 13.47
C TYR A 560 -4.49 -9.91 12.73
N LYS A 561 -3.37 -10.27 12.10
CA LYS A 561 -3.20 -11.55 11.39
C LYS A 561 -3.09 -12.76 12.31
N ILE A 562 -2.69 -12.55 13.56
CA ILE A 562 -2.39 -13.63 14.52
C ILE A 562 -3.56 -13.83 15.50
N LEU A 563 -4.41 -12.81 15.63
CA LEU A 563 -5.60 -12.84 16.48
C LEU A 563 -6.66 -13.80 15.90
N ASP A 564 -7.38 -14.50 16.78
CA ASP A 564 -8.53 -15.27 16.38
C ASP A 564 -9.75 -14.35 16.21
N THR A 565 -10.31 -14.32 15.00
CA THR A 565 -11.36 -13.35 14.63
C THR A 565 -12.64 -13.58 15.42
N LYS A 566 -13.02 -14.85 15.65
CA LYS A 566 -14.27 -15.22 16.32
C LYS A 566 -14.29 -14.80 17.79
N THR A 567 -13.23 -15.12 18.53
CA THR A 567 -13.12 -14.76 19.95
C THR A 567 -13.07 -13.25 20.14
N VAL A 568 -12.33 -12.52 19.31
CA VAL A 568 -12.27 -11.05 19.40
C VAL A 568 -13.64 -10.41 19.12
N TYR A 569 -14.40 -10.90 18.12
CA TYR A 569 -15.77 -10.43 17.90
C TYR A 569 -16.68 -10.70 19.11
N GLN A 570 -16.60 -11.89 19.71
CA GLN A 570 -17.39 -12.24 20.90
C GLN A 570 -17.04 -11.33 22.09
N VAL A 571 -15.76 -11.12 22.38
CA VAL A 571 -15.31 -10.29 23.51
C VAL A 571 -15.75 -8.83 23.33
N ILE A 572 -15.54 -8.25 22.15
CA ILE A 572 -15.92 -6.85 21.90
C ILE A 572 -17.45 -6.69 21.92
N SER A 573 -18.19 -7.66 21.35
CA SER A 573 -19.66 -7.64 21.35
C SER A 573 -20.25 -7.74 22.75
N ASN A 574 -19.67 -8.59 23.62
CA ASN A 574 -20.12 -8.76 25.01
C ASN A 574 -19.93 -7.48 25.85
N LEU A 575 -18.93 -6.67 25.50
CA LEU A 575 -18.63 -5.40 26.19
C LEU A 575 -19.32 -4.19 25.54
N HIS A 576 -20.17 -4.42 24.53
CA HIS A 576 -20.98 -3.39 23.84
C HIS A 576 -20.17 -2.21 23.26
N TYR A 577 -19.02 -2.49 22.63
CA TYR A 577 -18.17 -1.46 22.00
C TYR A 577 -18.29 -1.42 20.46
N PRO A 578 -19.26 -0.69 19.90
CA PRO A 578 -19.55 -0.70 18.47
C PRO A 578 -18.42 -0.12 17.62
N SER A 579 -17.84 1.01 18.04
CA SER A 579 -16.78 1.72 17.30
C SER A 579 -15.50 0.90 17.19
N LYS A 580 -15.08 0.25 18.28
CA LYS A 580 -13.89 -0.60 18.33
C LYS A 580 -14.08 -1.89 17.56
N LEU A 581 -15.31 -2.41 17.53
CA LEU A 581 -15.67 -3.58 16.74
C LEU A 581 -15.57 -3.30 15.23
N ILE A 582 -16.10 -2.15 14.79
CA ILE A 582 -16.00 -1.71 13.40
C ILE A 582 -14.54 -1.51 13.00
N TYR A 583 -13.74 -0.86 13.86
CA TYR A 583 -12.31 -0.68 13.61
C TYR A 583 -11.56 -2.02 13.40
N PHE A 584 -11.83 -3.02 14.24
CA PHE A 584 -11.25 -4.36 14.07
C PHE A 584 -11.70 -5.03 12.76
N ALA A 585 -12.98 -4.90 12.40
CA ALA A 585 -13.51 -5.43 11.15
C ALA A 585 -12.92 -4.71 9.91
N GLU A 586 -12.67 -3.40 9.99
CA GLU A 586 -12.00 -2.64 8.93
C GLU A 586 -10.55 -3.08 8.75
N LEU A 587 -9.82 -3.39 9.84
CA LEU A 587 -8.46 -3.92 9.80
C LEU A 587 -8.38 -5.30 9.14
N ILE A 588 -9.33 -6.19 9.45
CA ILE A 588 -9.41 -7.52 8.82
C ILE A 588 -9.90 -7.43 7.37
N LYS A 589 -10.51 -6.30 6.99
CA LYS A 589 -11.26 -6.11 5.74
C LYS A 589 -12.49 -7.02 5.65
N ASP A 590 -13.09 -7.37 6.78
CA ASP A 590 -14.37 -8.07 6.83
C ASP A 590 -15.53 -7.09 6.67
N TYR A 591 -15.63 -6.54 5.46
CA TYR A 591 -16.69 -5.61 5.12
C TYR A 591 -18.08 -6.26 5.06
N GLY A 592 -18.15 -7.59 4.92
CA GLY A 592 -19.40 -8.34 4.95
C GLY A 592 -20.05 -8.28 6.34
N PHE A 593 -19.23 -8.46 7.39
CA PHE A 593 -19.67 -8.26 8.77
C PHE A 593 -20.10 -6.81 9.02
N ILE A 594 -19.31 -5.81 8.61
CA ILE A 594 -19.61 -4.38 8.81
C ILE A 594 -20.94 -4.00 8.15
N LEU A 595 -21.20 -4.50 6.94
CA LEU A 595 -22.45 -4.24 6.24
C LEU A 595 -23.65 -4.82 6.98
N ASN A 596 -23.55 -6.06 7.48
CA ASN A 596 -24.64 -6.65 8.29
C ASN A 596 -24.86 -5.83 9.56
N TYR A 597 -23.79 -5.43 10.23
CA TYR A 597 -23.86 -4.63 11.45
C TYR A 597 -24.57 -3.29 11.24
N TYR A 598 -24.23 -2.53 10.18
CA TYR A 598 -24.93 -1.28 9.88
C TYR A 598 -26.38 -1.49 9.42
N ILE A 599 -26.68 -2.60 8.74
CA ILE A 599 -28.06 -2.97 8.40
C ILE A 599 -28.87 -3.27 9.66
N ASP A 600 -28.29 -3.96 10.64
CA ASP A 600 -28.94 -4.32 11.90
C ASP A 600 -29.22 -3.08 12.78
N ILE A 601 -28.40 -2.03 12.67
CA ILE A 601 -28.57 -0.74 13.35
C ILE A 601 -29.43 0.26 12.56
N GLU A 602 -29.87 -0.12 11.36
CA GLU A 602 -30.63 0.74 10.44
C GLU A 602 -29.86 2.01 9.98
N ASP A 603 -28.52 2.00 10.04
CA ASP A 603 -27.66 3.07 9.52
C ASP A 603 -27.34 2.84 8.03
N TRP A 604 -28.29 3.25 7.19
CA TRP A 604 -28.25 3.02 5.73
C TRP A 604 -27.12 3.78 5.02
N ASP A 605 -26.75 4.96 5.50
CA ASP A 605 -25.72 5.80 4.84
C ASP A 605 -24.34 5.16 4.97
N ASN A 606 -23.99 4.70 6.17
CA ASN A 606 -22.71 4.03 6.41
C ASN A 606 -22.70 2.60 5.85
N ALA A 607 -23.85 1.92 5.81
CA ALA A 607 -24.01 0.65 5.08
C ALA A 607 -23.69 0.84 3.58
N LEU A 608 -24.23 1.88 2.93
CA LEU A 608 -23.98 2.17 1.51
C LEU A 608 -22.54 2.61 1.24
N LYS A 609 -21.91 3.40 2.13
CA LYS A 609 -20.47 3.70 2.04
C LYS A 609 -19.62 2.43 2.14
N THR A 610 -19.99 1.52 3.03
CA THR A 610 -19.33 0.21 3.17
C THR A 610 -19.53 -0.65 1.93
N LEU A 611 -20.73 -0.62 1.32
CA LEU A 611 -21.02 -1.28 0.05
C LEU A 611 -20.10 -0.79 -1.08
N ILE A 612 -19.84 0.53 -1.15
CA ILE A 612 -18.90 1.11 -2.11
C ILE A 612 -17.48 0.60 -1.83
N LYS A 613 -17.04 0.57 -0.57
CA LYS A 613 -15.73 0.01 -0.17
C LYS A 613 -15.60 -1.47 -0.52
N ILE A 614 -16.66 -2.27 -0.35
CA ILE A 614 -16.70 -3.70 -0.72
C ILE A 614 -16.40 -3.88 -2.21
N TYR A 615 -17.06 -3.06 -3.03
CA TYR A 615 -16.94 -3.13 -4.48
C TYR A 615 -15.55 -2.71 -4.98
N THR A 616 -14.91 -1.71 -4.36
CA THR A 616 -13.58 -1.25 -4.76
C THR A 616 -12.44 -2.18 -4.33
N VAL A 617 -12.60 -2.93 -3.24
CA VAL A 617 -11.51 -3.74 -2.66
C VAL A 617 -11.48 -5.19 -3.19
N SER A 618 -12.59 -5.72 -3.71
CA SER A 618 -12.66 -7.11 -4.16
C SER A 618 -13.66 -7.31 -5.31
N GLU A 619 -13.17 -7.51 -6.53
CA GLU A 619 -14.01 -7.61 -7.73
C GLU A 619 -14.79 -8.94 -7.87
N THR A 620 -14.45 -10.00 -7.12
CA THR A 620 -14.97 -11.35 -7.47
C THR A 620 -15.78 -12.07 -6.38
N HIS A 621 -15.43 -11.98 -5.09
CA HIS A 621 -16.06 -12.84 -4.06
C HIS A 621 -17.17 -12.18 -3.22
N ASN A 622 -17.31 -10.85 -3.27
CA ASN A 622 -18.25 -10.10 -2.42
C ASN A 622 -19.48 -9.52 -3.16
N VAL A 623 -19.57 -9.66 -4.48
CA VAL A 623 -20.72 -9.16 -5.27
C VAL A 623 -22.03 -9.88 -4.87
N ASP A 624 -21.95 -11.13 -4.43
CA ASP A 624 -23.11 -11.89 -3.96
C ASP A 624 -23.76 -11.31 -2.69
N ILE A 625 -22.98 -10.66 -1.83
CA ILE A 625 -23.51 -9.98 -0.63
C ILE A 625 -24.36 -8.78 -1.07
N ILE A 626 -23.91 -8.05 -2.09
CA ILE A 626 -24.63 -6.91 -2.68
C ILE A 626 -25.99 -7.37 -3.20
N TYR A 627 -26.05 -8.49 -3.93
CA TYR A 627 -27.31 -9.03 -4.44
C TYR A 627 -28.26 -9.47 -3.32
N LYS A 628 -27.76 -10.19 -2.30
CA LYS A 628 -28.60 -10.66 -1.17
C LYS A 628 -29.20 -9.51 -0.35
N LYS A 629 -28.47 -8.40 -0.19
CA LYS A 629 -28.90 -7.24 0.62
C LYS A 629 -29.57 -6.14 -0.21
N SER A 630 -29.56 -6.25 -1.53
CA SER A 630 -30.12 -5.26 -2.47
C SER A 630 -31.60 -4.93 -2.21
N ALA A 631 -32.43 -5.93 -1.90
CA ALA A 631 -33.85 -5.74 -1.61
C ALA A 631 -34.06 -4.96 -0.30
N VAL A 632 -33.30 -5.27 0.75
CA VAL A 632 -33.40 -4.59 2.06
C VAL A 632 -33.00 -3.12 1.94
N LEU A 633 -31.88 -2.85 1.25
CA LEU A 633 -31.40 -1.48 1.03
C LEU A 633 -32.36 -0.67 0.15
N LEU A 634 -32.92 -1.27 -0.91
CA LEU A 634 -33.84 -0.58 -1.80
C LEU A 634 -35.19 -0.26 -1.13
N ILE A 635 -35.66 -1.08 -0.20
CA ILE A 635 -36.89 -0.82 0.56
C ILE A 635 -36.72 0.37 1.51
N ASN A 636 -35.60 0.44 2.22
CA ASN A 636 -35.39 1.42 3.29
C ASN A 636 -34.74 2.74 2.82
N SER A 637 -33.79 2.70 1.88
CA SER A 637 -33.12 3.90 1.32
C SER A 637 -33.09 3.90 -0.22
N PRO A 638 -34.25 4.12 -0.87
CA PRO A 638 -34.40 3.84 -2.31
C PRO A 638 -33.52 4.72 -3.22
N LYS A 639 -33.45 6.03 -2.96
CA LYS A 639 -32.71 7.00 -3.80
C LYS A 639 -31.20 6.80 -3.72
N LEU A 640 -30.67 6.73 -2.50
CA LEU A 640 -29.23 6.56 -2.25
C LEU A 640 -28.74 5.19 -2.75
N THR A 641 -29.53 4.14 -2.56
CA THR A 641 -29.20 2.79 -3.04
C THR A 641 -29.08 2.76 -4.57
N VAL A 642 -30.05 3.35 -5.28
CA VAL A 642 -30.01 3.48 -6.75
C VAL A 642 -28.79 4.27 -7.22
N ASP A 643 -28.49 5.40 -6.58
CA ASP A 643 -27.31 6.20 -6.92
C ASP A 643 -26.00 5.45 -6.66
N THR A 644 -25.94 4.61 -5.63
CA THR A 644 -24.77 3.75 -5.41
C THR A 644 -24.62 2.67 -6.48
N TRP A 645 -25.71 2.03 -6.91
CA TRP A 645 -25.66 1.03 -7.98
C TRP A 645 -25.19 1.61 -9.32
N LEU A 646 -25.54 2.85 -9.63
CA LEU A 646 -25.09 3.53 -10.86
C LEU A 646 -23.57 3.81 -10.87
N LYS A 647 -22.94 3.94 -9.70
CA LYS A 647 -21.49 4.13 -9.59
C LYS A 647 -20.69 2.86 -9.90
N PHE A 648 -21.32 1.69 -9.87
CA PHE A 648 -20.64 0.40 -10.12
C PHE A 648 -20.64 0.05 -11.62
N PRO A 649 -19.47 -0.02 -12.29
CA PRO A 649 -19.38 -0.27 -13.74
C PRO A 649 -19.60 -1.72 -14.20
N SER A 650 -19.36 -2.74 -13.37
CA SER A 650 -19.35 -4.16 -13.77
C SER A 650 -20.44 -5.01 -13.09
N LEU A 651 -21.48 -4.38 -12.54
CA LEU A 651 -22.56 -5.10 -11.87
C LEU A 651 -23.48 -5.79 -12.88
N ASN A 652 -23.84 -7.05 -12.66
CA ASN A 652 -24.94 -7.68 -13.41
C ASN A 652 -26.28 -7.14 -12.89
N TYR A 653 -26.92 -6.29 -13.68
CA TYR A 653 -28.17 -5.62 -13.34
C TYR A 653 -29.39 -6.57 -13.40
N GLU A 654 -29.31 -7.71 -14.10
CA GLU A 654 -30.39 -8.71 -14.15
C GLU A 654 -30.67 -9.28 -12.75
N LYS A 655 -29.62 -9.52 -11.96
CA LYS A 655 -29.73 -10.03 -10.59
C LYS A 655 -30.33 -9.02 -9.60
N LEU A 656 -30.45 -7.74 -9.97
CA LEU A 656 -31.12 -6.71 -9.18
C LEU A 656 -32.63 -6.60 -9.48
N LEU A 657 -33.10 -7.20 -10.57
CA LEU A 657 -34.52 -7.17 -10.95
C LEU A 657 -35.46 -7.68 -9.85
N PRO A 658 -35.16 -8.77 -9.12
CA PRO A 658 -36.02 -9.23 -8.03
C PRO A 658 -36.21 -8.16 -6.94
N ALA A 659 -35.15 -7.43 -6.57
CA ALA A 659 -35.22 -6.35 -5.58
C ALA A 659 -36.11 -5.20 -6.07
N ILE A 660 -35.96 -4.82 -7.35
CA ILE A 660 -36.75 -3.76 -7.98
C ILE A 660 -38.23 -4.17 -8.06
N LEU A 661 -38.52 -5.41 -8.41
CA LEU A 661 -39.89 -5.93 -8.48
C LEU A 661 -40.54 -5.99 -7.10
N ILE A 662 -39.81 -6.43 -6.06
CA ILE A 662 -40.29 -6.43 -4.67
C ILE A 662 -40.59 -5.01 -4.19
N PHE A 663 -39.71 -4.05 -4.47
CA PHE A 663 -39.93 -2.64 -4.13
C PHE A 663 -41.20 -2.08 -4.78
N ASN A 664 -41.39 -2.32 -6.07
CA ASN A 664 -42.55 -1.82 -6.81
C ASN A 664 -43.85 -2.53 -6.43
N LYS A 665 -43.79 -3.80 -6.01
CA LYS A 665 -44.93 -4.54 -5.46
C LYS A 665 -45.37 -4.02 -4.09
N ASN A 666 -44.42 -3.58 -3.26
CA ASN A 666 -44.75 -3.03 -1.95
C ASN A 666 -45.23 -1.58 -2.03
N ASN A 667 -44.85 -0.83 -3.08
CA ASN A 667 -45.12 0.60 -3.23
C ASN A 667 -45.98 0.95 -4.46
N HIS A 668 -47.14 0.30 -4.62
CA HIS A 668 -48.05 0.49 -5.76
C HIS A 668 -48.68 1.89 -5.90
N ALA A 669 -48.55 2.77 -4.90
CA ALA A 669 -49.23 4.08 -4.84
C ALA A 669 -48.31 5.31 -5.01
N LEU A 670 -47.02 5.12 -5.33
CA LEU A 670 -46.10 6.24 -5.54
C LEU A 670 -46.45 7.01 -6.83
N SER A 671 -46.07 8.29 -6.91
CA SER A 671 -46.12 9.08 -8.15
C SER A 671 -44.90 8.76 -9.03
N LEU A 672 -45.03 8.89 -10.35
CA LEU A 672 -43.98 8.52 -11.33
C LEU A 672 -42.63 9.19 -11.04
N ALA A 673 -42.64 10.39 -10.47
CA ALA A 673 -41.43 11.15 -10.13
C ALA A 673 -40.74 10.65 -8.85
N ASP A 674 -41.50 10.02 -7.95
CA ASP A 674 -41.03 9.57 -6.64
C ASP A 674 -40.51 8.13 -6.65
N ASN A 675 -40.71 7.39 -7.76
CA ASN A 675 -40.19 6.05 -7.93
C ASN A 675 -38.75 6.08 -8.50
N PRO A 676 -37.71 5.80 -7.69
CA PRO A 676 -36.32 5.84 -8.15
C PRO A 676 -35.95 4.68 -9.09
N SER A 677 -36.78 3.64 -9.18
CA SER A 677 -36.55 2.49 -10.07
C SER A 677 -36.63 2.88 -11.55
N ILE A 678 -37.50 3.84 -11.90
CA ILE A 678 -37.73 4.24 -13.29
C ILE A 678 -36.55 5.08 -13.82
N PRO A 679 -36.07 6.14 -13.12
CA PRO A 679 -34.84 6.83 -13.46
C PRO A 679 -33.63 5.89 -13.50
N PHE A 680 -33.51 4.96 -12.54
CA PHE A 680 -32.43 3.98 -12.50
C PHE A 680 -32.38 3.15 -13.79
N LEU A 681 -33.47 2.45 -14.12
CA LEU A 681 -33.54 1.62 -15.31
C LEU A 681 -33.33 2.47 -16.59
N SER A 682 -33.84 3.69 -16.64
CA SER A 682 -33.61 4.58 -17.79
C SER A 682 -32.13 4.96 -17.95
N LYS A 683 -31.42 5.30 -16.87
CA LYS A 683 -29.98 5.60 -16.92
C LYS A 683 -29.14 4.36 -17.26
N VAL A 684 -29.52 3.19 -16.73
CA VAL A 684 -28.85 1.91 -17.07
C VAL A 684 -29.01 1.60 -18.56
N ILE A 685 -30.17 1.88 -19.15
CA ILE A 685 -30.43 1.66 -20.57
C ILE A 685 -29.69 2.70 -21.44
N TYR A 686 -29.86 4.00 -21.17
CA TYR A 686 -29.34 5.07 -22.02
C TYR A 686 -27.87 5.42 -21.78
N ASP A 687 -27.42 5.50 -20.52
CA ASP A 687 -26.06 5.97 -20.17
C ASP A 687 -25.03 4.82 -20.18
N LYS A 688 -25.46 3.60 -19.82
CA LYS A 688 -24.60 2.40 -19.80
C LYS A 688 -24.76 1.49 -21.03
N GLY A 689 -25.78 1.72 -21.86
CA GLY A 689 -25.97 1.01 -23.15
C GLY A 689 -26.26 -0.49 -23.03
N ILE A 690 -26.82 -0.95 -21.91
CA ILE A 690 -27.08 -2.38 -21.67
C ILE A 690 -28.29 -2.85 -22.47
N LYS A 691 -28.13 -3.93 -23.23
CA LYS A 691 -29.09 -4.43 -24.23
C LYS A 691 -29.88 -5.65 -23.77
N ASP A 692 -29.92 -5.92 -22.47
CA ASP A 692 -30.54 -7.13 -21.93
C ASP A 692 -32.08 -7.09 -22.04
N LYS A 693 -32.63 -8.14 -22.64
CA LYS A 693 -34.07 -8.30 -22.87
C LYS A 693 -34.87 -8.24 -21.57
N ALA A 694 -34.37 -8.83 -20.48
CA ALA A 694 -35.06 -8.89 -19.19
C ALA A 694 -35.21 -7.50 -18.54
N LEU A 695 -34.15 -6.68 -18.58
CA LEU A 695 -34.17 -5.30 -18.04
C LEU A 695 -35.11 -4.41 -18.84
N ASN A 696 -35.02 -4.47 -20.17
CA ASN A 696 -35.87 -3.69 -21.06
C ASN A 696 -37.35 -4.09 -20.93
N ASN A 697 -37.63 -5.39 -20.82
CA ASN A 697 -38.97 -5.89 -20.56
C ASN A 697 -39.50 -5.46 -19.19
N CYS A 698 -38.66 -5.45 -18.15
CA CYS A 698 -39.05 -4.99 -16.81
C CYS A 698 -39.33 -3.49 -16.79
N TYR A 699 -38.52 -2.68 -17.47
CA TYR A 699 -38.71 -1.24 -17.60
C TYR A 699 -40.03 -0.94 -18.32
N LEU A 700 -40.27 -1.58 -19.47
CA LEU A 700 -41.50 -1.42 -20.22
C LEU A 700 -42.71 -1.94 -19.45
N SER A 701 -42.61 -3.10 -18.80
CA SER A 701 -43.71 -3.63 -17.99
C SER A 701 -44.07 -2.66 -16.86
N LEU A 702 -43.09 -2.12 -16.13
CA LEU A 702 -43.33 -1.16 -15.04
C LEU A 702 -44.01 0.11 -15.55
N LEU A 703 -43.59 0.64 -16.70
CA LEU A 703 -44.20 1.84 -17.31
C LEU A 703 -45.62 1.59 -17.82
N ILE A 704 -45.92 0.39 -18.33
CA ILE A 704 -47.24 0.02 -18.86
C ILE A 704 -48.22 -0.30 -17.73
N THR A 705 -47.76 -0.99 -16.68
CA THR A 705 -48.61 -1.42 -15.55
C THR A 705 -48.82 -0.33 -14.50
N TYR A 706 -48.19 0.84 -14.63
CA TYR A 706 -48.27 1.90 -13.63
C TYR A 706 -49.70 2.45 -13.51
N PRO A 707 -50.25 2.62 -12.29
CA PRO A 707 -51.60 3.14 -12.11
C PRO A 707 -51.69 4.60 -12.55
N PHE A 708 -52.61 4.89 -13.48
CA PHE A 708 -52.81 6.24 -14.02
C PHE A 708 -53.86 6.98 -13.18
N ASN A 709 -53.43 7.99 -12.44
CA ASN A 709 -54.35 8.87 -11.70
C ASN A 709 -54.81 10.09 -12.56
N ASP A 710 -53.98 10.52 -13.53
CA ASP A 710 -54.26 11.67 -14.42
C ASP A 710 -53.92 11.37 -15.89
N ASP A 711 -54.68 11.93 -16.84
CA ASP A 711 -54.38 11.86 -18.29
C ASP A 711 -52.99 12.43 -18.64
N ASN A 712 -52.50 13.40 -17.86
CA ASN A 712 -51.15 13.95 -18.02
C ASN A 712 -50.05 12.94 -17.66
N THR A 713 -50.28 12.08 -16.66
CA THR A 713 -49.34 11.00 -16.29
C THR A 713 -49.33 9.91 -17.35
N LYS A 714 -50.50 9.56 -17.91
CA LYS A 714 -50.63 8.67 -19.07
C LYS A 714 -49.82 9.18 -20.25
N LYS A 715 -50.00 10.46 -20.64
CA LYS A 715 -49.22 11.11 -21.72
C LYS A 715 -47.71 11.16 -21.47
N ARG A 716 -47.25 11.29 -20.21
CA ARG A 716 -45.82 11.25 -19.86
C ARG A 716 -45.24 9.84 -19.95
N CYS A 717 -45.94 8.82 -19.45
CA CYS A 717 -45.55 7.42 -19.60
C CYS A 717 -45.49 7.01 -21.07
N THR A 718 -46.51 7.38 -21.86
CA THR A 718 -46.51 7.14 -23.31
C THR A 718 -45.31 7.82 -23.99
N ARG A 719 -44.94 9.04 -23.60
CA ARG A 719 -43.72 9.70 -24.10
C ARG A 719 -42.43 8.95 -23.74
N TYR A 720 -42.29 8.43 -22.51
CA TYR A 720 -41.11 7.63 -22.12
C TYR A 720 -41.04 6.31 -22.87
N ILE A 721 -42.17 5.63 -23.07
CA ILE A 721 -42.25 4.40 -23.85
C ILE A 721 -41.89 4.68 -25.31
N VAL A 722 -42.45 5.73 -25.93
CA VAL A 722 -42.12 6.13 -27.30
C VAL A 722 -40.65 6.50 -27.45
N LYS A 723 -40.07 7.19 -26.46
CA LYS A 723 -38.63 7.51 -26.44
C LYS A 723 -37.77 6.25 -26.43
N PHE A 724 -38.13 5.25 -25.62
CA PHE A 724 -37.43 3.97 -25.58
C PHE A 724 -37.58 3.20 -26.91
N LEU A 725 -38.79 3.14 -27.48
CA LEU A 725 -39.03 2.46 -28.75
C LEU A 725 -38.27 3.11 -29.92
N ASN A 726 -38.18 4.45 -29.93
CA ASN A 726 -37.37 5.17 -30.93
C ASN A 726 -35.86 4.93 -30.74
N TYR A 727 -35.39 4.83 -29.49
CA TYR A 727 -33.99 4.48 -29.19
C TYR A 727 -33.66 3.04 -29.64
N ALA A 728 -34.53 2.08 -29.31
CA ALA A 728 -34.40 0.69 -29.76
C ALA A 728 -34.35 0.60 -31.30
N LYS A 729 -35.09 1.46 -32.00
CA LYS A 729 -35.04 1.57 -33.46
C LYS A 729 -33.70 2.11 -33.98
N SER A 730 -33.20 3.23 -33.43
CA SER A 730 -31.90 3.79 -33.86
C SER A 730 -30.74 2.82 -33.67
N GLU A 731 -30.78 2.01 -32.62
CA GLU A 731 -29.78 0.99 -32.32
C GLU A 731 -29.90 -0.27 -33.21
N SER A 732 -31.13 -0.65 -33.59
CA SER A 732 -31.39 -1.77 -34.50
C SER A 732 -30.94 -1.49 -35.94
N ILE A 733 -30.87 -0.22 -36.35
CA ILE A 733 -30.40 0.18 -37.68
C ILE A 733 -28.87 0.08 -37.76
N ASN A 734 -28.16 0.33 -36.66
CA ASN A 734 -26.70 0.35 -36.61
C ASN A 734 -26.04 -1.04 -36.46
N ASN A 735 -26.79 -2.09 -36.11
CA ASN A 735 -26.25 -3.44 -35.91
C ASN A 735 -26.77 -4.42 -36.98
N SER A 736 -25.85 -4.96 -37.79
CA SER A 736 -26.12 -5.94 -38.86
C SER A 736 -26.68 -7.28 -38.39
N LYS A 737 -26.73 -7.54 -37.07
CA LYS A 737 -27.48 -8.64 -36.46
C LYS A 737 -28.71 -8.08 -35.76
N LYS A 738 -29.89 -8.49 -36.25
CA LYS A 738 -31.25 -8.18 -35.73
C LYS A 738 -31.44 -8.73 -34.30
N LEU A 739 -30.73 -8.18 -33.31
CA LEU A 739 -30.85 -8.56 -31.91
C LEU A 739 -32.00 -7.75 -31.29
N SER A 740 -33.16 -8.38 -31.20
CA SER A 740 -34.35 -7.79 -30.57
C SER A 740 -34.05 -7.41 -29.11
N MET A 741 -34.11 -6.11 -28.79
CA MET A 741 -33.75 -5.57 -27.46
C MET A 741 -34.82 -5.84 -26.39
N TYR A 742 -36.05 -6.19 -26.79
CA TYR A 742 -37.18 -6.48 -25.90
C TYR A 742 -38.13 -7.47 -26.58
N SER A 743 -38.96 -8.19 -25.82
CA SER A 743 -39.91 -9.15 -26.41
C SER A 743 -41.18 -8.45 -26.89
N ALA A 744 -41.24 -8.18 -28.20
CA ALA A 744 -42.36 -7.51 -28.86
C ALA A 744 -43.73 -8.15 -28.52
N ASP A 745 -43.86 -9.47 -28.59
CA ASP A 745 -45.14 -10.18 -28.33
C ASP A 745 -45.64 -10.04 -26.89
N PHE A 746 -44.73 -10.01 -25.92
CA PHE A 746 -45.09 -9.86 -24.50
C PHE A 746 -45.52 -8.43 -24.21
N ILE A 747 -44.74 -7.45 -24.67
CA ILE A 747 -45.04 -6.03 -24.47
C ILE A 747 -46.30 -5.61 -25.23
N LEU A 748 -46.51 -6.12 -26.44
CA LEU A 748 -47.74 -5.88 -27.21
C LEU A 748 -48.98 -6.34 -26.43
N ARG A 749 -48.95 -7.56 -25.88
CA ARG A 749 -50.05 -8.10 -25.06
C ARG A 749 -50.31 -7.22 -23.83
N LEU A 750 -49.26 -6.74 -23.16
CA LEU A 750 -49.40 -5.83 -22.04
C LEU A 750 -49.99 -4.47 -22.46
N CYS A 751 -49.52 -3.88 -23.55
CA CYS A 751 -50.05 -2.62 -24.07
C CYS A 751 -51.54 -2.70 -24.42
N ILE A 752 -51.97 -3.81 -25.01
CA ILE A 752 -53.39 -4.06 -25.35
C ILE A 752 -54.22 -4.20 -24.06
N ASN A 753 -53.76 -5.00 -23.09
CA ASN A 753 -54.46 -5.21 -21.83
C ASN A 753 -54.63 -3.91 -21.01
N HIS A 754 -53.63 -3.02 -21.05
CA HIS A 754 -53.63 -1.74 -20.33
C HIS A 754 -54.11 -0.53 -21.17
N LYS A 755 -54.72 -0.76 -22.35
CA LYS A 755 -55.29 0.29 -23.24
C LYS A 755 -54.28 1.38 -23.65
N GLN A 756 -53.03 0.99 -23.90
CA GLN A 756 -51.95 1.84 -24.42
C GLN A 756 -51.76 1.57 -25.93
N TYR A 757 -52.68 2.09 -26.75
CA TYR A 757 -52.73 1.76 -28.18
C TYR A 757 -51.61 2.41 -29.01
N GLN A 758 -51.17 3.63 -28.65
CA GLN A 758 -50.10 4.31 -29.40
C GLN A 758 -48.76 3.55 -29.38
N PRO A 759 -48.24 3.08 -28.22
CA PRO A 759 -47.08 2.18 -28.21
C PRO A 759 -47.33 0.84 -28.91
N ALA A 760 -48.52 0.25 -28.79
CA ALA A 760 -48.85 -1.02 -29.45
C ALA A 760 -48.78 -0.90 -30.99
N VAL A 761 -49.33 0.18 -31.54
CA VAL A 761 -49.27 0.52 -32.97
C VAL A 761 -47.82 0.73 -33.42
N LEU A 762 -47.00 1.42 -32.62
CA LEU A 762 -45.58 1.60 -32.93
C LEU A 762 -44.78 0.30 -32.91
N ILE A 763 -45.07 -0.63 -32.00
CA ILE A 763 -44.43 -1.95 -31.95
C ILE A 763 -44.88 -2.79 -33.15
N LEU A 764 -46.16 -2.76 -33.51
CA LEU A 764 -46.71 -3.44 -34.69
C LEU A 764 -46.08 -2.94 -35.99
N ILE A 765 -45.85 -1.63 -36.11
CA ILE A 765 -45.20 -1.01 -37.27
C ILE A 765 -43.70 -1.31 -37.29
N ASN A 766 -42.96 -0.96 -36.23
CA ASN A 766 -41.51 -0.92 -36.28
C ASN A 766 -40.85 -2.31 -36.13
N ASP A 767 -41.42 -3.22 -35.34
CA ASP A 767 -40.77 -4.49 -35.00
C ASP A 767 -41.41 -5.69 -35.69
N MET A 768 -42.73 -5.66 -35.91
CA MET A 768 -43.48 -6.74 -36.55
C MET A 768 -43.80 -6.49 -38.04
N GLY A 769 -43.74 -5.25 -38.53
CA GLY A 769 -44.07 -4.91 -39.92
C GLY A 769 -45.54 -5.17 -40.30
N LEU A 770 -46.44 -5.30 -39.31
CA LEU A 770 -47.84 -5.67 -39.51
C LEU A 770 -48.73 -4.43 -39.60
N TYR A 771 -48.57 -3.68 -40.70
CA TYR A 771 -49.30 -2.43 -40.95
C TYR A 771 -50.83 -2.60 -41.04
N GLU A 772 -51.31 -3.73 -41.56
CA GLU A 772 -52.76 -4.02 -41.65
C GLU A 772 -53.40 -4.18 -40.26
N GLN A 773 -52.71 -4.89 -39.36
CA GLN A 773 -53.18 -5.09 -37.99
C GLN A 773 -53.04 -3.81 -37.17
N ALA A 774 -51.97 -3.03 -37.39
CA ALA A 774 -51.78 -1.73 -36.76
C ALA A 774 -52.90 -0.75 -37.17
N LEU A 775 -53.21 -0.67 -38.47
CA LEU A 775 -54.28 0.18 -38.99
C LEU A 775 -55.64 -0.25 -38.44
N LYS A 776 -55.91 -1.55 -38.39
CA LYS A 776 -57.14 -2.09 -37.82
C LYS A 776 -57.28 -1.76 -36.33
N LEU A 777 -56.21 -1.90 -35.55
CA LEU A 777 -56.20 -1.55 -34.12
C LEU A 777 -56.45 -0.05 -33.89
N SER A 778 -55.91 0.82 -34.76
CA SER A 778 -56.17 2.26 -34.72
C SER A 778 -57.62 2.59 -35.09
N ILE A 779 -58.18 1.93 -36.11
CA ILE A 779 -59.56 2.12 -36.56
C ILE A 779 -60.56 1.64 -35.50
N ASP A 780 -60.36 0.43 -34.96
CA ASP A 780 -61.27 -0.20 -33.99
C ASP A 780 -61.35 0.59 -32.66
N ASN A 781 -60.32 1.39 -32.33
CA ASN A 781 -60.27 2.25 -31.14
C ASN A 781 -60.49 3.74 -31.43
N GLU A 782 -60.99 4.09 -32.63
CA GLU A 782 -61.35 5.47 -33.04
C GLU A 782 -60.18 6.48 -33.08
N LEU A 783 -58.92 6.02 -33.21
CA LEU A 783 -57.73 6.88 -33.22
C LEU A 783 -57.31 7.24 -34.67
N THR A 784 -57.94 8.27 -35.22
CA THR A 784 -57.78 8.72 -36.62
C THR A 784 -56.38 9.23 -36.95
N GLU A 785 -55.76 10.00 -36.04
CA GLU A 785 -54.39 10.53 -36.21
C GLU A 785 -53.34 9.41 -36.27
N LEU A 786 -53.53 8.34 -35.48
CA LEU A 786 -52.63 7.18 -35.49
C LEU A 786 -52.80 6.34 -36.77
N ALA A 787 -54.02 6.23 -37.29
CA ALA A 787 -54.28 5.56 -38.56
C ALA A 787 -53.62 6.29 -39.74
N GLU A 788 -53.65 7.63 -39.75
CA GLU A 788 -52.90 8.43 -40.74
C GLU A 788 -51.38 8.25 -40.57
N PHE A 789 -50.89 8.22 -39.34
CA PHE A 789 -49.47 7.96 -39.07
C PHE A 789 -49.02 6.57 -39.55
N VAL A 790 -49.85 5.53 -39.40
CA VAL A 790 -49.57 4.18 -39.92
C VAL A 790 -49.43 4.22 -41.45
N LEU A 791 -50.33 4.93 -42.14
CA LEU A 791 -50.31 5.06 -43.60
C LEU A 791 -49.07 5.84 -44.07
N LYS A 792 -48.76 6.99 -43.46
CA LYS A 792 -47.55 7.77 -43.78
C LYS A 792 -46.27 6.95 -43.53
N LYS A 793 -46.20 6.20 -42.43
CA LYS A 793 -45.05 5.34 -42.12
C LYS A 793 -44.92 4.16 -43.07
N TYR A 794 -46.03 3.63 -43.58
CA TYR A 794 -46.01 2.62 -44.63
C TYR A 794 -45.44 3.20 -45.93
N GLU A 795 -45.82 4.43 -46.31
CA GLU A 795 -45.26 5.12 -47.48
C GLU A 795 -43.75 5.41 -47.34
N GLU A 796 -43.31 5.90 -46.18
CA GLU A 796 -41.88 6.09 -45.88
C GLU A 796 -41.10 4.77 -45.90
N SER A 797 -41.71 3.64 -45.48
CA SER A 797 -41.05 2.33 -45.51
C SER A 797 -40.80 1.80 -46.92
N ILE A 798 -41.67 2.17 -47.88
CA ILE A 798 -41.51 1.83 -49.29
C ILE A 798 -40.41 2.72 -49.91
N LEU A 799 -40.38 4.02 -49.61
CA LEU A 799 -39.34 4.93 -50.10
C LEU A 799 -37.93 4.57 -49.60
N ASN A 800 -37.79 4.24 -48.32
CA ASN A 800 -36.50 3.82 -47.74
C ASN A 800 -36.01 2.44 -48.25
N SER A 801 -36.87 1.65 -48.90
CA SER A 801 -36.44 0.42 -49.58
C SER A 801 -35.86 0.67 -50.98
N GLY A 802 -36.04 1.89 -51.53
CA GLY A 802 -35.52 2.32 -52.83
C GLY A 802 -34.17 3.06 -52.78
N ASP A 803 -33.86 3.75 -51.68
CA ASP A 803 -32.64 4.57 -51.53
C ASP A 803 -31.53 3.85 -50.74
N PHE A 804 -30.95 2.80 -51.31
CA PHE A 804 -29.69 2.25 -50.83
C PHE A 804 -28.60 2.40 -51.89
N GLU A 805 -28.24 3.65 -52.20
CA GLU A 805 -26.98 3.98 -52.85
C GLU A 805 -26.35 5.23 -52.22
N LEU A 806 -25.14 5.00 -51.66
CA LEU A 806 -24.03 5.94 -51.47
C LEU A 806 -24.09 6.96 -50.32
N VAL A 807 -23.63 6.55 -49.13
CA VAL A 807 -22.69 7.36 -48.32
C VAL A 807 -21.61 6.43 -47.77
N GLY A 808 -20.47 6.40 -48.44
CA GLY A 808 -19.21 5.84 -47.95
C GLY A 808 -18.11 6.83 -48.27
N GLU A 809 -17.90 7.80 -47.39
CA GLU A 809 -16.64 8.54 -47.32
C GLU A 809 -15.65 7.63 -46.58
N ASP A 810 -14.76 6.98 -47.34
CA ASP A 810 -13.31 7.12 -47.18
C ASP A 810 -12.58 6.01 -47.94
N TYR A 811 -11.46 6.42 -48.55
CA TYR A 811 -10.45 5.68 -49.32
C TYR A 811 -10.56 5.71 -50.86
N GLU A 812 -9.85 6.70 -51.42
CA GLU A 812 -9.24 6.65 -52.75
C GLU A 812 -8.48 5.34 -52.98
N LEU A 813 -8.69 4.70 -54.14
CA LEU A 813 -7.66 4.08 -54.99
C LEU A 813 -8.27 3.63 -56.34
N VAL A 814 -8.15 4.50 -57.36
CA VAL A 814 -7.62 4.28 -58.72
C VAL A 814 -7.91 2.94 -59.47
N TYR A 815 -8.67 3.06 -60.58
CA TYR A 815 -8.93 2.15 -61.75
C TYR A 815 -9.66 0.81 -61.45
N ASP A 816 -10.64 0.30 -62.21
CA ASP A 816 -11.15 0.59 -63.56
C ASP A 816 -12.56 -0.04 -63.75
N LYS A 817 -13.32 0.48 -64.72
CA LYS A 817 -14.70 0.11 -65.10
C LYS A 817 -14.81 -1.33 -65.67
N MET A 818 -15.86 -2.10 -65.31
CA MET A 818 -16.67 -2.92 -66.24
C MET A 818 -17.84 -3.70 -65.57
N GLU A 819 -19.06 -3.39 -66.02
CA GLU A 819 -20.24 -4.25 -66.31
C GLU A 819 -20.81 -5.22 -65.25
N THR A 820 -21.93 -4.85 -64.58
CA THR A 820 -23.07 -5.75 -64.28
C THR A 820 -24.39 -4.95 -64.10
N GLU A 821 -24.91 -4.34 -65.17
CA GLU A 821 -26.35 -4.09 -65.31
C GLU A 821 -26.93 -5.32 -66.02
N ASP A 822 -27.84 -6.08 -65.41
CA ASP A 822 -28.84 -6.90 -66.13
C ASP A 822 -29.65 -7.86 -65.22
N ILE A 823 -29.31 -8.04 -63.94
CA ILE A 823 -30.06 -8.97 -63.05
C ILE A 823 -31.10 -8.25 -62.16
N ASN A 824 -30.98 -6.94 -61.95
CA ASN A 824 -31.82 -6.17 -61.03
C ASN A 824 -33.17 -5.69 -61.59
N SER A 825 -33.45 -5.86 -62.89
CA SER A 825 -34.68 -5.32 -63.50
C SER A 825 -35.90 -6.22 -63.28
N VAL A 826 -35.74 -7.54 -63.25
CA VAL A 826 -36.87 -8.49 -63.15
C VAL A 826 -37.37 -8.66 -61.71
N SER A 827 -36.50 -8.52 -60.71
CA SER A 827 -36.86 -8.60 -59.28
C SER A 827 -37.56 -7.32 -58.77
N LYS A 828 -37.22 -6.15 -59.33
CA LYS A 828 -37.88 -4.89 -59.01
C LYS A 828 -39.36 -4.87 -59.42
N ILE A 829 -39.70 -5.38 -60.60
CA ILE A 829 -41.08 -5.35 -61.13
C ILE A 829 -42.06 -6.17 -60.25
N LYS A 830 -41.65 -7.35 -59.77
CA LYS A 830 -42.51 -8.17 -58.88
C LYS A 830 -42.71 -7.56 -57.49
N LEU A 831 -41.66 -6.96 -56.92
CA LEU A 831 -41.75 -6.30 -55.62
C LEU A 831 -42.61 -5.03 -55.68
N GLU A 832 -42.59 -4.30 -56.81
CA GLU A 832 -43.44 -3.14 -57.03
C GLU A 832 -44.94 -3.50 -57.14
N GLU A 833 -45.29 -4.62 -57.81
CA GLU A 833 -46.68 -5.09 -57.91
C GLU A 833 -47.27 -5.52 -56.55
N ASP A 834 -46.50 -6.25 -55.74
CA ASP A 834 -46.94 -6.68 -54.41
C ASP A 834 -47.08 -5.50 -53.43
N ASN A 835 -46.17 -4.52 -53.51
CA ASN A 835 -46.25 -3.28 -52.73
C ASN A 835 -47.45 -2.42 -53.14
N PHE A 836 -47.76 -2.35 -54.44
CA PHE A 836 -48.91 -1.62 -54.97
C PHE A 836 -50.24 -2.22 -54.49
N SER A 837 -50.37 -3.55 -54.51
CA SER A 837 -51.57 -4.24 -54.05
C SER A 837 -51.82 -4.05 -52.55
N SER A 838 -50.77 -4.15 -51.73
CA SER A 838 -50.83 -3.95 -50.28
C SER A 838 -51.12 -2.49 -49.91
N ARG A 839 -50.54 -1.52 -50.64
CA ARG A 839 -50.82 -0.09 -50.50
C ARG A 839 -52.28 0.24 -50.80
N LYS A 840 -52.80 -0.28 -51.91
CA LYS A 840 -54.21 -0.11 -52.30
C LYS A 840 -55.16 -0.69 -51.25
N LYS A 841 -54.85 -1.87 -50.69
CA LYS A 841 -55.66 -2.52 -49.65
C LYS A 841 -55.75 -1.68 -48.37
N LEU A 842 -54.63 -1.16 -47.86
CA LEU A 842 -54.59 -0.34 -46.64
C LEU A 842 -55.34 0.98 -46.80
N LEU A 843 -55.11 1.69 -47.92
CA LEU A 843 -55.84 2.92 -48.23
C LEU A 843 -57.34 2.67 -48.40
N MET A 844 -57.75 1.54 -48.99
CA MET A 844 -59.16 1.19 -49.15
C MET A 844 -59.84 0.87 -47.81
N MET A 845 -59.13 0.25 -46.86
CA MET A 845 -59.63 0.01 -45.50
C MET A 845 -59.87 1.34 -44.75
N PHE A 846 -58.95 2.29 -44.89
CA PHE A 846 -59.08 3.62 -44.28
C PHE A 846 -60.16 4.47 -44.97
N ALA A 847 -60.22 4.44 -46.30
CA ALA A 847 -61.26 5.10 -47.09
C ALA A 847 -62.67 4.62 -46.72
N LYS A 848 -62.84 3.29 -46.58
CA LYS A 848 -64.10 2.69 -46.13
C LYS A 848 -64.49 3.17 -44.73
N TYR A 849 -63.55 3.23 -43.78
CA TYR A 849 -63.83 3.73 -42.43
C TYR A 849 -64.27 5.20 -42.41
N ILE A 850 -63.60 6.07 -43.18
CA ILE A 850 -63.97 7.49 -43.27
C ILE A 850 -65.36 7.64 -43.91
N ILE A 851 -65.63 6.95 -45.03
CA ILE A 851 -66.89 7.07 -45.76
C ILE A 851 -68.06 6.49 -44.93
N ASP A 852 -67.89 5.31 -44.32
CA ASP A 852 -68.91 4.70 -43.45
C ASP A 852 -69.13 5.56 -42.18
N GLY A 853 -68.07 6.13 -41.61
CA GLY A 853 -68.14 7.03 -40.45
C GLY A 853 -68.89 8.34 -40.73
N ILE A 854 -68.66 8.95 -41.90
CA ILE A 854 -69.39 10.16 -42.34
C ILE A 854 -70.87 9.81 -42.58
N CYS A 855 -71.17 8.66 -43.18
CA CYS A 855 -72.54 8.20 -43.41
C CYS A 855 -73.29 7.90 -42.09
N GLN A 856 -72.57 7.52 -41.03
CA GLN A 856 -73.12 7.30 -39.68
C GLN A 856 -73.17 8.57 -38.81
N GLY A 857 -72.72 9.72 -39.32
CA GLY A 857 -72.80 11.02 -38.64
C GLY A 857 -71.61 11.37 -37.72
N LYS A 858 -70.47 10.68 -37.84
CA LYS A 858 -69.23 11.02 -37.10
C LYS A 858 -68.51 12.20 -37.75
N GLU A 859 -68.00 13.12 -36.93
CA GLU A 859 -67.17 14.24 -37.39
C GLU A 859 -65.67 13.88 -37.33
N PHE A 860 -64.96 14.16 -38.41
CA PHE A 860 -63.51 13.95 -38.51
C PHE A 860 -62.84 15.33 -38.67
N GLU A 861 -62.13 15.80 -37.64
CA GLU A 861 -61.42 17.10 -37.64
C GLU A 861 -60.41 17.25 -38.81
N ILE A 862 -59.94 16.13 -39.36
CA ILE A 862 -58.98 16.06 -40.46
C ILE A 862 -59.55 16.61 -41.78
N LEU A 863 -60.88 16.63 -41.94
CA LEU A 863 -61.56 17.10 -43.16
C LEU A 863 -61.67 18.62 -43.27
N ASP A 864 -61.34 19.36 -42.21
CA ASP A 864 -61.41 20.83 -42.17
C ASP A 864 -60.17 21.52 -42.76
N ILE A 865 -59.10 20.77 -43.04
CA ILE A 865 -57.84 21.28 -43.61
C ILE A 865 -58.00 21.64 -45.10
N VAL A 866 -59.01 21.10 -45.79
CA VAL A 866 -59.25 21.34 -47.21
C VAL A 866 -60.33 22.41 -47.39
N GLY A 867 -59.92 23.68 -47.33
CA GLY A 867 -60.74 24.86 -47.63
C GLY A 867 -60.16 25.70 -48.78
N ASP A 868 -61.02 25.95 -49.78
CA ASP A 868 -61.05 26.97 -50.83
C ASP A 868 -59.76 27.45 -51.53
N ASP A 869 -59.73 27.18 -52.85
CA ASP A 869 -59.09 27.92 -53.95
C ASP A 869 -58.00 28.95 -53.60
N LYS A 870 -56.74 28.60 -53.89
CA LYS A 870 -55.74 29.50 -54.51
C LYS A 870 -54.53 28.72 -55.02
N GLU A 871 -54.23 28.93 -56.29
CA GLU A 871 -53.06 28.44 -57.00
C GLU A 871 -51.74 28.92 -56.34
N SER A 872 -50.71 28.05 -56.44
CA SER A 872 -49.27 28.34 -56.49
C SER A 872 -48.76 29.72 -56.01
N ASN A 873 -47.94 29.74 -54.96
CA ASN A 873 -46.52 30.05 -55.10
C ASN A 873 -45.70 29.93 -53.80
N ILE A 874 -44.47 29.51 -54.06
CA ILE A 874 -43.30 29.22 -53.24
C ILE A 874 -42.74 30.47 -52.49
N LEU A 875 -42.31 30.22 -51.23
CA LEU A 875 -41.25 30.87 -50.43
C LEU A 875 -41.27 32.37 -50.06
N VAL A 876 -40.74 32.57 -48.85
CA VAL A 876 -39.99 33.71 -48.28
C VAL A 876 -40.73 34.57 -47.23
N SER A 877 -40.01 34.65 -46.12
CA SER A 877 -40.14 35.40 -44.88
C SER A 877 -40.62 36.86 -44.94
N GLN A 878 -41.30 37.25 -43.86
CA GLN A 878 -41.24 38.53 -43.13
C GLN A 878 -41.25 39.84 -43.96
N ASN A 879 -42.31 40.64 -43.82
CA ASN A 879 -42.31 41.84 -42.96
C ASN A 879 -43.55 42.73 -43.18
N ASN A 880 -43.85 43.50 -42.14
CA ASN A 880 -44.89 44.51 -41.97
C ASN A 880 -45.06 45.50 -43.13
N GLY A 881 -46.28 46.04 -43.27
CA GLY A 881 -46.48 47.46 -43.58
C GLY A 881 -47.51 47.81 -44.65
N SER A 882 -48.66 48.29 -44.18
CA SER A 882 -49.42 49.46 -44.68
C SER A 882 -49.98 49.53 -46.12
N GLU A 883 -51.31 49.75 -46.12
CA GLU A 883 -52.08 50.72 -46.93
C GLU A 883 -52.62 50.37 -48.34
N LYS A 884 -53.95 50.16 -48.33
CA LYS A 884 -55.00 50.93 -49.03
C LYS A 884 -55.25 50.82 -50.55
N GLN A 885 -56.56 50.76 -50.82
CA GLN A 885 -57.33 51.17 -52.01
C GLN A 885 -57.28 50.22 -53.20
N ASN A 886 -58.30 50.04 -54.03
CA ASN A 886 -59.76 50.28 -54.08
C ASN A 886 -60.15 49.74 -55.48
N GLY A 887 -61.39 49.28 -55.70
CA GLY A 887 -61.95 49.25 -57.05
C GLY A 887 -62.80 48.04 -57.43
N ASP A 888 -64.05 48.05 -56.94
CA ASP A 888 -65.29 47.99 -57.71
C ASP A 888 -65.61 46.90 -58.76
N THR A 889 -66.72 46.19 -58.44
CA THR A 889 -67.92 45.89 -59.27
C THR A 889 -67.74 44.96 -60.49
N VAL A 890 -68.64 44.03 -60.83
CA VAL A 890 -70.10 44.13 -61.02
C VAL A 890 -70.75 42.74 -60.85
N LYS A 891 -71.99 42.76 -60.35
CA LYS A 891 -72.93 41.65 -60.17
C LYS A 891 -73.33 41.00 -61.50
N ASP A 892 -73.70 39.71 -61.46
CA ASP A 892 -74.80 39.26 -62.31
C ASP A 892 -75.80 38.41 -61.52
N VAL A 893 -77.02 38.93 -61.53
CA VAL A 893 -78.23 38.46 -60.85
C VAL A 893 -78.97 37.58 -61.83
N THR A 894 -78.91 36.25 -61.64
CA THR A 894 -79.77 35.32 -62.41
C THR A 894 -80.32 34.13 -61.61
N ASN A 895 -80.00 33.96 -60.33
CA ASN A 895 -80.42 32.76 -59.57
C ASN A 895 -81.48 32.97 -58.47
N ASP A 896 -81.99 34.18 -58.26
CA ASP A 896 -82.94 34.50 -57.17
C ASP A 896 -84.42 34.12 -57.44
N LEU A 897 -84.72 33.25 -58.41
CA LEU A 897 -86.11 32.91 -58.78
C LEU A 897 -86.46 31.42 -58.80
N ILE A 898 -85.61 30.54 -58.26
CA ILE A 898 -85.94 29.10 -58.08
C ILE A 898 -86.07 28.73 -56.59
N ASP A 899 -86.18 29.72 -55.69
CA ASP A 899 -86.18 29.48 -54.24
C ASP A 899 -87.55 29.57 -53.56
N SER A 900 -88.64 29.40 -54.31
CA SER A 900 -89.97 29.34 -53.71
C SER A 900 -90.84 28.26 -54.34
N MET A 901 -90.70 27.03 -53.81
CA MET A 901 -91.77 26.05 -53.52
C MET A 901 -91.24 24.61 -53.64
N SER A 902 -90.65 24.09 -52.56
CA SER A 902 -91.01 22.77 -51.99
C SER A 902 -90.23 22.53 -50.71
N LYS A 903 -90.94 22.60 -49.58
CA LYS A 903 -90.45 22.17 -48.28
C LYS A 903 -90.39 20.65 -48.25
N THR A 904 -89.20 20.09 -48.08
CA THR A 904 -88.96 18.86 -47.30
C THR A 904 -87.53 18.90 -46.73
N ASP A 905 -87.39 18.84 -45.41
CA ASP A 905 -86.14 18.92 -44.63
C ASP A 905 -85.10 17.79 -44.90
N ASN A 906 -85.35 16.92 -45.89
CA ASN A 906 -84.43 15.87 -46.33
C ASN A 906 -83.44 16.33 -47.42
N SER A 907 -83.58 17.51 -48.01
CA SER A 907 -82.62 18.03 -49.01
C SER A 907 -81.36 18.65 -48.37
N VAL A 908 -81.51 19.42 -47.29
CA VAL A 908 -80.40 20.14 -46.64
C VAL A 908 -79.39 19.19 -45.98
N ILE A 909 -79.87 18.09 -45.35
CA ILE A 909 -78.98 17.05 -44.76
C ILE A 909 -78.26 16.27 -45.87
N ARG A 910 -78.89 16.06 -47.03
CA ARG A 910 -78.26 15.44 -48.20
C ARG A 910 -77.20 16.36 -48.82
N GLU A 911 -77.43 17.67 -48.85
CA GLU A 911 -76.45 18.66 -49.33
C GLU A 911 -75.23 18.76 -48.40
N ILE A 912 -75.42 18.81 -47.08
CA ILE A 912 -74.31 18.86 -46.11
C ILE A 912 -73.48 17.57 -46.16
N ASN A 913 -74.11 16.39 -46.20
CA ASN A 913 -73.40 15.12 -46.32
C ASN A 913 -72.68 14.98 -47.67
N SER A 914 -73.25 15.47 -48.77
CA SER A 914 -72.57 15.46 -50.07
C SER A 914 -71.36 16.40 -50.13
N SER A 915 -71.39 17.54 -49.45
CA SER A 915 -70.22 18.42 -49.31
C SER A 915 -69.10 17.80 -48.47
N LYS A 916 -69.43 17.15 -47.33
CA LYS A 916 -68.47 16.43 -46.47
C LYS A 916 -67.89 15.20 -47.18
N LEU A 917 -68.71 14.49 -47.96
CA LEU A 917 -68.28 13.37 -48.81
C LEU A 917 -67.38 13.84 -49.96
N ASN A 918 -67.64 15.01 -50.56
CA ASN A 918 -66.75 15.62 -51.56
C ASN A 918 -65.41 16.04 -50.94
N LYS A 919 -65.40 16.59 -49.72
CA LYS A 919 -64.15 16.89 -48.99
C LYS A 919 -63.37 15.61 -48.66
N ALA A 920 -64.06 14.54 -48.24
CA ALA A 920 -63.45 13.24 -47.99
C ALA A 920 -62.90 12.59 -49.27
N LEU A 921 -63.61 12.71 -50.40
CA LEU A 921 -63.14 12.23 -51.71
C LEU A 921 -61.88 13.01 -52.14
N ARG A 922 -61.88 14.34 -52.02
CA ARG A 922 -60.69 15.18 -52.28
C ARG A 922 -59.53 14.83 -51.37
N TYR A 923 -59.78 14.61 -50.07
CA TYR A 923 -58.75 14.22 -49.10
C TYR A 923 -58.16 12.84 -49.41
N LEU A 924 -59.00 11.84 -49.71
CA LEU A 924 -58.56 10.48 -50.06
C LEU A 924 -57.86 10.41 -51.42
N LEU A 925 -58.30 11.19 -52.40
CA LEU A 925 -57.61 11.34 -53.68
C LEU A 925 -56.26 12.04 -53.49
N ASN A 926 -56.19 13.13 -52.72
CA ASN A 926 -54.94 13.82 -52.41
C ASN A 926 -53.94 12.94 -51.64
N LEU A 927 -54.41 12.11 -50.69
CA LEU A 927 -53.60 11.07 -50.05
C LEU A 927 -53.08 10.04 -51.06
N SER A 928 -53.86 9.71 -52.09
CA SER A 928 -53.42 8.83 -53.18
C SER A 928 -52.42 9.50 -54.14
N PHE A 929 -52.34 10.84 -54.17
CA PHE A 929 -51.45 11.63 -55.04
C PHE A 929 -50.13 12.05 -54.37
N GLY A 930 -49.73 11.41 -53.26
CA GLY A 930 -48.51 11.72 -52.53
C GLY A 930 -47.31 12.06 -53.44
N ASN A 931 -46.71 13.22 -53.17
CA ASN A 931 -45.66 13.89 -53.94
C ASN A 931 -44.70 12.93 -54.69
N ASN A 932 -44.66 13.07 -56.02
CA ASN A 932 -43.63 12.55 -56.95
C ASN A 932 -43.64 11.09 -57.44
N SER A 933 -44.80 10.47 -57.73
CA SER A 933 -44.80 9.37 -58.72
C SER A 933 -46.09 9.29 -59.54
N ASN A 934 -45.95 9.24 -60.85
CA ASN A 934 -47.01 9.16 -61.86
C ASN A 934 -47.75 7.80 -61.85
N SER A 935 -48.26 7.34 -60.71
CA SER A 935 -49.11 6.15 -60.63
C SER A 935 -50.36 6.42 -59.77
N ASN A 936 -51.54 6.41 -60.39
CA ASN A 936 -52.81 6.56 -59.68
C ASN A 936 -53.13 5.23 -59.00
N ILE A 937 -52.85 5.10 -57.70
CA ILE A 937 -53.04 3.84 -56.95
C ILE A 937 -54.52 3.54 -56.70
N ILE A 938 -55.30 4.58 -56.37
CA ILE A 938 -56.75 4.50 -56.23
C ILE A 938 -57.38 5.36 -57.32
N THR A 939 -58.20 4.73 -58.15
CA THR A 939 -58.95 5.44 -59.19
C THR A 939 -60.35 5.78 -58.70
N LEU A 940 -60.99 6.79 -59.31
CA LEU A 940 -62.39 7.13 -59.06
C LEU A 940 -63.30 5.88 -59.15
N LYS A 941 -62.99 4.96 -60.06
CA LYS A 941 -63.69 3.67 -60.22
C LYS A 941 -63.64 2.78 -58.98
N ASP A 942 -62.58 2.84 -58.20
CA ASP A 942 -62.40 2.03 -56.99
C ASP A 942 -63.16 2.61 -55.78
N LEU A 943 -63.36 3.93 -55.73
CA LEU A 943 -64.04 4.62 -54.64
C LEU A 943 -65.56 4.72 -54.86
N LEU A 944 -66.02 4.86 -56.11
CA LEU A 944 -67.46 4.96 -56.46
C LEU A 944 -68.36 3.87 -55.81
N PRO A 945 -67.97 2.59 -55.72
CA PRO A 945 -68.79 1.55 -55.10
C PRO A 945 -68.97 1.70 -53.58
N LEU A 946 -68.13 2.50 -52.91
CA LEU A 946 -68.21 2.74 -51.47
C LEU A 946 -69.18 3.88 -51.11
N PHE A 947 -69.65 4.64 -52.10
CA PHE A 947 -70.62 5.73 -51.90
C PHE A 947 -72.07 5.23 -51.96
N PRO A 948 -73.00 5.79 -51.17
CA PRO A 948 -74.42 5.47 -51.27
C PRO A 948 -74.99 5.77 -52.66
N GLU A 949 -75.90 4.92 -53.16
CA GLU A 949 -76.55 5.05 -54.48
C GLU A 949 -77.35 6.37 -54.67
N SER A 950 -77.58 7.13 -53.60
CA SER A 950 -78.34 8.39 -53.60
C SER A 950 -77.56 9.62 -54.05
N ILE A 951 -76.30 9.49 -54.50
CA ILE A 951 -75.44 10.63 -54.89
C ILE A 951 -75.47 10.84 -56.41
N MET A 952 -75.77 12.07 -56.85
CA MET A 952 -75.87 12.45 -58.26
C MET A 952 -74.48 12.60 -58.90
N ILE A 953 -74.19 11.82 -59.94
CA ILE A 953 -72.92 11.79 -60.69
C ILE A 953 -72.49 13.16 -61.24
N ASN A 954 -73.43 14.10 -61.42
CA ASN A 954 -73.15 15.46 -61.88
C ASN A 954 -72.14 16.21 -60.98
N ASN A 955 -72.06 15.86 -59.70
CA ASN A 955 -71.15 16.51 -58.76
C ASN A 955 -69.67 16.12 -58.98
N PHE A 956 -69.37 15.12 -59.83
CA PHE A 956 -68.01 14.62 -60.10
C PHE A 956 -67.52 14.86 -61.53
N LYS A 957 -68.29 15.60 -62.35
CA LYS A 957 -68.05 15.76 -63.79
C LYS A 957 -66.64 16.30 -64.12
N ASP A 958 -66.17 17.31 -63.38
CA ASP A 958 -64.89 17.97 -63.68
C ASP A 958 -63.67 17.10 -63.36
N GLU A 959 -63.77 16.23 -62.34
CA GLU A 959 -62.71 15.29 -61.99
C GLU A 959 -62.63 14.10 -62.97
N ILE A 960 -63.78 13.68 -63.51
CA ILE A 960 -63.85 12.66 -64.57
C ILE A 960 -63.15 13.15 -65.85
N VAL A 961 -63.40 14.40 -66.23
CA VAL A 961 -62.80 15.00 -67.44
C VAL A 961 -61.28 15.13 -67.31
N LYS A 962 -60.78 15.56 -66.15
CA LYS A 962 -59.32 15.63 -65.88
C LYS A 962 -58.66 14.25 -65.97
N SER A 963 -59.30 13.22 -65.42
CA SER A 963 -58.77 11.85 -65.45
C SER A 963 -58.68 11.29 -66.88
N LEU A 964 -59.69 11.54 -67.72
CA LEU A 964 -59.72 11.09 -69.12
C LEU A 964 -58.59 11.69 -69.96
N ASN A 965 -58.28 12.96 -69.76
CA ASN A 965 -57.21 13.63 -70.51
C ASN A 965 -55.81 13.09 -70.17
N GLN A 966 -55.58 12.68 -68.91
CA GLN A 966 -54.32 12.05 -68.49
C GLN A 966 -54.12 10.64 -69.07
N TYR A 967 -55.19 9.90 -69.35
CA TYR A 967 -55.06 8.58 -69.99
C TYR A 967 -54.58 8.71 -71.44
N ASN A 968 -55.07 9.70 -72.18
CA ASN A 968 -54.68 9.91 -73.58
C ASN A 968 -53.19 10.30 -73.71
N THR A 969 -52.64 11.07 -72.79
CA THR A 969 -51.23 11.47 -72.84
C THR A 969 -50.29 10.29 -72.52
N ARG A 970 -50.65 9.42 -71.57
CA ARG A 970 -49.86 8.21 -71.24
C ARG A 970 -49.75 7.23 -72.40
N ILE A 971 -50.83 7.02 -73.15
CA ILE A 971 -50.82 6.10 -74.30
C ILE A 971 -49.79 6.54 -75.34
N ASN A 972 -49.70 7.85 -75.60
CA ASN A 972 -48.74 8.38 -76.56
C ASN A 972 -47.28 8.22 -76.06
N GLN A 973 -47.04 8.40 -74.76
CA GLN A 973 -45.71 8.25 -74.17
C GLN A 973 -45.18 6.81 -74.23
N LEU A 974 -46.03 5.82 -73.88
CA LEU A 974 -45.70 4.39 -73.97
C LEU A 974 -45.37 3.95 -75.39
N SER A 975 -46.04 4.53 -76.40
CA SER A 975 -45.74 4.22 -77.80
C SER A 975 -44.33 4.66 -78.23
N SER A 976 -43.81 5.73 -77.62
CA SER A 976 -42.47 6.26 -77.87
C SER A 976 -41.39 5.43 -77.17
N GLU A 977 -41.61 5.05 -75.90
CA GLU A 977 -40.68 4.22 -75.12
C GLU A 977 -40.49 2.81 -75.72
N MET A 978 -41.55 2.26 -76.35
CA MET A 978 -41.48 0.98 -77.03
C MET A 978 -40.52 1.02 -78.25
N GLN A 979 -40.45 2.15 -78.96
CA GLN A 979 -39.53 2.30 -80.09
C GLN A 979 -38.07 2.43 -79.64
N GLU A 980 -37.79 3.12 -78.53
CA GLU A 980 -36.44 3.23 -77.98
C GLU A 980 -35.91 1.90 -77.43
N SER A 981 -36.75 1.12 -76.76
CA SER A 981 -36.39 -0.19 -76.20
C SER A 981 -35.96 -1.19 -77.28
N LEU A 982 -36.58 -1.13 -78.47
CA LEU A 982 -36.21 -1.98 -79.61
C LEU A 982 -34.80 -1.67 -80.14
N ASN A 983 -34.38 -0.40 -80.13
CA ASN A 983 -33.04 0.01 -80.54
C ASN A 983 -31.96 -0.44 -79.54
N ILE A 984 -32.22 -0.33 -78.24
CA ILE A 984 -31.28 -0.74 -77.17
C ILE A 984 -31.03 -2.26 -77.22
N THR A 985 -32.08 -3.04 -77.44
CA THR A 985 -31.99 -4.50 -77.53
C THR A 985 -31.10 -4.97 -78.69
N HIS A 986 -31.07 -4.20 -79.80
CA HIS A 986 -30.22 -4.51 -80.95
C HIS A 986 -28.73 -4.28 -80.64
N ASN A 987 -28.41 -3.24 -79.87
CA ASN A 987 -27.03 -2.92 -79.47
C ASN A 987 -26.48 -3.91 -78.42
N LEU A 988 -27.27 -4.30 -77.43
CA LEU A 988 -26.87 -5.29 -76.40
C LEU A 988 -26.53 -6.66 -77.01
N LYS A 989 -27.27 -7.11 -78.04
CA LYS A 989 -26.98 -8.37 -78.74
C LYS A 989 -25.60 -8.39 -79.41
N ASN A 990 -25.08 -7.23 -79.82
CA ASN A 990 -23.75 -7.12 -80.41
C ASN A 990 -22.66 -7.14 -79.32
N GLN A 991 -22.88 -6.49 -78.18
CA GLN A 991 -21.94 -6.46 -77.05
C GLN A 991 -21.74 -7.84 -76.39
N ILE A 992 -22.79 -8.66 -76.28
CA ILE A 992 -22.72 -10.01 -75.69
C ILE A 992 -21.83 -10.97 -76.51
N LYS A 993 -21.65 -10.72 -77.82
CA LYS A 993 -20.77 -11.55 -78.68
C LYS A 993 -19.28 -11.26 -78.45
N GLU A 994 -18.91 -10.07 -77.99
CA GLU A 994 -17.53 -9.69 -77.69
C GLU A 994 -17.08 -10.11 -76.28
N SER A 995 -17.96 -10.02 -75.28
CA SER A 995 -17.65 -10.34 -73.87
C SER A 995 -17.38 -11.84 -73.60
N ARG A 996 -17.97 -12.75 -74.39
CA ARG A 996 -17.76 -14.21 -74.22
C ARG A 996 -16.32 -14.70 -74.48
N LYS A 997 -15.45 -13.92 -75.12
CA LYS A 997 -14.05 -14.32 -75.39
C LYS A 997 -13.07 -14.01 -74.24
N ARG A 998 -13.46 -13.25 -73.21
CA ARG A 998 -12.56 -12.82 -72.10
C ARG A 998 -12.86 -13.46 -70.73
N GLY A 999 -13.92 -14.26 -70.59
CA GLY A 999 -14.46 -14.71 -69.29
C GLY A 999 -13.84 -15.96 -68.62
N THR A 1000 -12.76 -16.57 -69.11
CA THR A 1000 -12.21 -17.81 -68.52
C THR A 1000 -10.81 -17.63 -67.94
N ARG A 1001 -10.70 -17.04 -66.73
CA ARG A 1001 -9.67 -17.27 -65.67
C ARG A 1001 -9.76 -16.19 -64.57
N GLY A 1002 -10.69 -16.34 -63.62
CA GLY A 1002 -10.67 -15.58 -62.36
C GLY A 1002 -9.67 -16.20 -61.38
N LYS A 1003 -8.71 -15.41 -60.86
CA LYS A 1003 -7.74 -15.87 -59.84
C LYS A 1003 -8.32 -15.69 -58.43
N ILE A 1004 -8.28 -16.74 -57.62
CA ILE A 1004 -8.62 -16.73 -56.18
C ILE A 1004 -7.31 -16.53 -55.39
N TYR A 1005 -7.27 -15.63 -54.40
CA TYR A 1005 -6.11 -15.40 -53.52
C TYR A 1005 -6.39 -15.91 -52.10
N THR A 1006 -5.36 -16.40 -51.39
CA THR A 1006 -5.46 -16.90 -50.01
C THR A 1006 -4.23 -16.47 -49.22
N ILE A 1007 -4.41 -16.00 -47.98
CA ILE A 1007 -3.36 -15.45 -47.11
C ILE A 1007 -2.88 -16.53 -46.14
N ILE A 1008 -1.55 -16.71 -46.00
CA ILE A 1008 -0.91 -17.71 -45.12
C ILE A 1008 -0.04 -16.98 -44.10
N GLU A 1009 -0.20 -17.29 -42.81
CA GLU A 1009 0.53 -16.65 -41.71
C GLU A 1009 1.95 -17.25 -41.51
N PRO A 1010 2.96 -16.44 -41.13
CA PRO A 1010 4.33 -16.92 -40.94
C PRO A 1010 4.45 -17.84 -39.73
N GLY A 1011 4.74 -19.12 -39.96
CA GLY A 1011 4.95 -20.13 -38.91
C GLY A 1011 4.05 -21.36 -38.98
N GLU A 1012 3.11 -21.42 -39.93
CA GLU A 1012 2.22 -22.57 -40.05
C GLU A 1012 2.96 -23.89 -40.38
N PRO A 1013 2.66 -24.99 -39.67
CA PRO A 1013 3.28 -26.30 -39.92
C PRO A 1013 2.48 -27.14 -40.93
N CYS A 1014 3.17 -28.04 -41.63
CA CYS A 1014 2.51 -29.05 -42.45
C CYS A 1014 1.73 -30.03 -41.58
N LYS A 1015 0.43 -30.23 -41.86
CA LYS A 1015 -0.43 -31.10 -41.06
C LYS A 1015 -0.07 -32.61 -41.08
N LEU A 1016 0.78 -33.06 -42.02
CA LEU A 1016 1.21 -34.47 -42.12
C LEU A 1016 2.56 -34.76 -41.45
N CYS A 1017 3.46 -33.78 -41.33
CA CYS A 1017 4.81 -33.98 -40.78
C CYS A 1017 5.19 -33.01 -39.66
N GLN A 1018 4.31 -32.04 -39.34
CA GLN A 1018 4.46 -31.02 -38.29
C GLN A 1018 5.68 -30.07 -38.43
N ASN A 1019 6.44 -30.16 -39.54
CA ASN A 1019 7.54 -29.23 -39.84
C ASN A 1019 7.03 -27.96 -40.54
N LEU A 1020 7.75 -26.85 -40.38
CA LEU A 1020 7.45 -25.54 -40.98
C LEU A 1020 7.25 -25.63 -42.52
N LEU A 1021 6.22 -24.96 -43.04
CA LEU A 1021 5.87 -24.99 -44.47
C LEU A 1021 6.96 -24.40 -45.38
N ILE A 1022 7.65 -23.36 -44.91
CA ILE A 1022 8.65 -22.60 -45.68
C ILE A 1022 9.82 -23.45 -46.19
N ASN A 1023 10.19 -24.52 -45.50
CA ASN A 1023 11.38 -25.29 -45.86
C ASN A 1023 11.23 -26.11 -47.15
N LYS A 1024 10.01 -26.29 -47.69
CA LYS A 1024 9.75 -27.08 -48.91
C LYS A 1024 8.54 -26.56 -49.69
N ASN A 1025 8.45 -26.93 -50.98
CA ASN A 1025 7.27 -26.63 -51.81
C ASN A 1025 5.99 -27.13 -51.13
N PHE A 1026 5.00 -26.25 -50.98
CA PHE A 1026 3.76 -26.53 -50.25
C PHE A 1026 2.52 -26.26 -51.10
N VAL A 1027 1.41 -26.86 -50.67
CA VAL A 1027 0.07 -26.72 -51.25
C VAL A 1027 -0.86 -26.24 -50.14
N CYS A 1028 -1.65 -25.21 -50.45
CA CYS A 1028 -2.67 -24.63 -49.58
C CYS A 1028 -4.03 -24.77 -50.28
N PHE A 1029 -5.03 -25.26 -49.55
CA PHE A 1029 -6.40 -25.34 -50.06
C PHE A 1029 -7.22 -24.12 -49.61
N PRO A 1030 -7.66 -23.25 -50.53
CA PRO A 1030 -8.36 -21.99 -50.19
C PRO A 1030 -9.65 -22.19 -49.40
N ASN A 1031 -10.36 -23.30 -49.61
CA ASN A 1031 -11.67 -23.53 -48.99
C ASN A 1031 -11.60 -24.04 -47.54
N CYS A 1032 -10.49 -24.63 -47.12
CA CYS A 1032 -10.35 -25.25 -45.78
C CYS A 1032 -9.09 -24.85 -45.02
N HIS A 1033 -8.23 -24.01 -45.60
CA HIS A 1033 -6.98 -23.51 -45.02
C HIS A 1033 -6.01 -24.60 -44.52
N HIS A 1034 -6.11 -25.83 -45.03
CA HIS A 1034 -5.16 -26.89 -44.73
C HIS A 1034 -3.93 -26.81 -45.62
N ASN A 1035 -2.75 -26.88 -44.99
CA ASN A 1035 -1.46 -26.71 -45.64
C ASN A 1035 -0.59 -27.97 -45.55
N PHE A 1036 0.02 -28.35 -46.66
CA PHE A 1036 0.85 -29.55 -46.75
C PHE A 1036 2.10 -29.35 -47.59
N HIS A 1037 3.20 -30.02 -47.26
CA HIS A 1037 4.33 -30.14 -48.21
C HIS A 1037 3.93 -31.06 -49.37
N LYS A 1038 4.35 -30.70 -50.59
CA LYS A 1038 4.11 -31.49 -51.80
C LYS A 1038 4.66 -32.92 -51.68
N ASP A 1039 5.85 -33.07 -51.08
CA ASP A 1039 6.46 -34.38 -50.80
C ASP A 1039 5.62 -35.24 -49.84
N CYS A 1040 4.99 -34.62 -48.84
CA CYS A 1040 4.18 -35.31 -47.85
C CYS A 1040 2.86 -35.80 -48.45
N LEU A 1041 2.23 -34.98 -49.31
CA LEU A 1041 1.04 -35.37 -50.07
C LEU A 1041 1.32 -36.55 -51.01
N VAL A 1042 2.43 -36.50 -51.76
CA VAL A 1042 2.86 -37.62 -52.63
C VAL A 1042 3.01 -38.91 -51.82
N LYS A 1043 3.69 -38.86 -50.68
CA LYS A 1043 3.88 -40.04 -49.81
C LYS A 1043 2.55 -40.57 -49.26
N TYR A 1044 1.60 -39.69 -48.96
CA TYR A 1044 0.26 -40.08 -48.50
C TYR A 1044 -0.51 -40.83 -49.59
N TYR A 1045 -0.60 -40.27 -50.81
CA TYR A 1045 -1.28 -40.91 -51.95
C TYR A 1045 -0.59 -42.20 -52.42
N LEU A 1046 0.71 -42.38 -52.18
CA LEU A 1046 1.39 -43.65 -52.42
C LEU A 1046 1.04 -44.72 -51.36
N LYS A 1047 0.76 -44.32 -50.12
CA LYS A 1047 0.39 -45.23 -49.01
C LYS A 1047 -1.08 -45.63 -49.03
N SER A 1048 -2.00 -44.74 -49.41
CA SER A 1048 -3.42 -45.10 -49.52
C SER A 1048 -3.62 -46.20 -50.58
N LYS A 1049 -4.34 -47.26 -50.21
CA LYS A 1049 -4.56 -48.43 -51.08
C LYS A 1049 -5.57 -48.17 -52.22
N SER A 1050 -6.22 -47.01 -52.25
CA SER A 1050 -7.41 -46.75 -53.07
C SER A 1050 -7.16 -46.18 -54.48
N ASP A 1051 -5.98 -45.63 -54.82
CA ASP A 1051 -5.77 -45.00 -56.14
C ASP A 1051 -4.62 -45.58 -56.97
N TYR A 1052 -4.92 -46.60 -57.77
CA TYR A 1052 -4.01 -47.22 -58.74
C TYR A 1052 -3.57 -46.23 -59.86
N ARG A 1053 -4.44 -45.28 -60.22
CA ARG A 1053 -4.20 -44.29 -61.28
C ARG A 1053 -3.05 -43.33 -60.93
N PHE A 1054 -3.02 -42.83 -59.70
CA PHE A 1054 -1.95 -41.95 -59.22
C PHE A 1054 -0.59 -42.67 -59.19
N LYS A 1055 -0.54 -43.94 -58.76
CA LYS A 1055 0.70 -44.75 -58.74
C LYS A 1055 1.28 -44.97 -60.14
N LYS A 1056 0.44 -45.22 -61.14
CA LYS A 1056 0.86 -45.41 -62.54
C LYS A 1056 1.44 -44.13 -63.14
N ILE A 1057 0.73 -43.00 -63.00
CA ILE A 1057 1.16 -41.68 -63.51
C ILE A 1057 2.43 -41.20 -62.81
N PHE A 1058 2.58 -41.44 -61.50
CA PHE A 1058 3.80 -41.12 -60.75
C PHE A 1058 5.00 -41.99 -61.17
N GLN A 1059 4.79 -43.28 -61.48
CA GLN A 1059 5.85 -44.14 -62.03
C GLN A 1059 6.28 -43.74 -63.44
N ASP A 1060 5.33 -43.32 -64.28
CA ASP A 1060 5.61 -42.81 -65.64
C ASP A 1060 6.33 -41.45 -65.59
N PHE A 1061 5.98 -40.57 -64.65
CA PHE A 1061 6.70 -39.30 -64.38
C PHE A 1061 8.15 -39.53 -63.91
N LYS A 1062 8.39 -40.59 -63.11
CA LYS A 1062 9.74 -40.97 -62.67
C LYS A 1062 10.61 -41.51 -63.81
N LYS A 1063 10.00 -42.01 -64.89
CA LYS A 1063 10.70 -42.53 -66.08
C LYS A 1063 10.91 -41.48 -67.17
N ASN A 1064 9.97 -40.55 -67.38
CA ASN A 1064 10.06 -39.47 -68.37
C ASN A 1064 9.51 -38.15 -67.83
N THR A 1065 10.35 -37.11 -67.77
CA THR A 1065 10.01 -35.78 -67.26
C THR A 1065 9.43 -34.87 -68.34
N ASN A 1066 8.16 -35.07 -68.72
CA ASN A 1066 7.42 -34.15 -69.59
C ASN A 1066 6.52 -33.20 -68.78
N VAL A 1067 6.38 -31.94 -69.22
CA VAL A 1067 5.64 -30.87 -68.53
C VAL A 1067 4.16 -31.20 -68.34
N SER A 1068 3.52 -31.86 -69.31
CA SER A 1068 2.11 -32.26 -69.23
C SER A 1068 1.83 -33.27 -68.11
N ASN A 1069 2.76 -34.18 -67.83
CA ASN A 1069 2.59 -35.16 -66.75
C ASN A 1069 2.66 -34.51 -65.36
N LYS A 1070 3.27 -33.32 -65.26
CA LYS A 1070 3.36 -32.55 -64.00
C LYS A 1070 2.04 -31.82 -63.70
N GLU A 1071 1.40 -31.26 -64.73
CA GLU A 1071 0.11 -30.58 -64.61
C GLU A 1071 -1.01 -31.56 -64.24
N GLU A 1072 -1.06 -32.74 -64.88
CA GLU A 1072 -2.03 -33.78 -64.52
C GLU A 1072 -1.83 -34.32 -63.09
N LEU A 1073 -0.58 -34.42 -62.63
CA LEU A 1073 -0.26 -34.88 -61.28
C LEU A 1073 -0.63 -33.81 -60.22
N ASP A 1074 -0.43 -32.54 -60.54
CA ASP A 1074 -0.80 -31.41 -59.67
C ASP A 1074 -2.33 -31.23 -59.63
N ASP A 1075 -3.05 -31.42 -60.75
CA ASP A 1075 -4.51 -31.38 -60.81
C ASP A 1075 -5.17 -32.47 -59.97
N ILE A 1076 -4.60 -33.68 -59.92
CA ILE A 1076 -5.10 -34.75 -59.06
C ILE A 1076 -4.88 -34.39 -57.57
N MET A 1077 -3.74 -33.79 -57.23
CA MET A 1077 -3.45 -33.39 -55.84
C MET A 1077 -4.28 -32.20 -55.37
N LEU A 1078 -4.68 -31.30 -56.26
CA LEU A 1078 -5.37 -30.04 -55.94
C LEU A 1078 -6.90 -30.15 -55.91
N LYS A 1079 -7.47 -31.28 -56.36
CA LYS A 1079 -8.93 -31.48 -56.42
C LYS A 1079 -9.61 -31.51 -55.05
N GLU A 1080 -9.06 -32.24 -54.10
CA GLU A 1080 -9.70 -32.47 -52.79
C GLU A 1080 -8.67 -32.44 -51.65
N CYS A 1081 -9.05 -31.82 -50.53
CA CYS A 1081 -8.20 -31.78 -49.35
C CYS A 1081 -8.20 -33.14 -48.66
N VAL A 1082 -7.02 -33.72 -48.47
CA VAL A 1082 -6.82 -35.05 -47.85
C VAL A 1082 -7.45 -35.19 -46.45
N LEU A 1083 -7.55 -34.11 -45.66
CA LEU A 1083 -8.13 -34.17 -44.32
C LEU A 1083 -9.66 -33.97 -44.31
N CYS A 1084 -10.20 -33.25 -45.28
CA CYS A 1084 -11.63 -32.91 -45.35
C CYS A 1084 -12.43 -33.85 -46.26
N ASN A 1085 -11.76 -34.80 -46.93
CA ASN A 1085 -12.40 -35.70 -47.86
C ASN A 1085 -13.11 -36.86 -47.14
N ASP A 1086 -14.23 -37.32 -47.70
CA ASP A 1086 -15.03 -38.46 -47.24
C ASP A 1086 -14.21 -39.76 -47.16
N GLY A 1087 -13.12 -39.87 -47.94
CA GLY A 1087 -12.18 -40.98 -47.87
C GLY A 1087 -11.51 -41.17 -46.50
N ASN A 1088 -11.33 -40.10 -45.70
CA ASN A 1088 -10.72 -40.18 -44.38
C ASN A 1088 -11.70 -40.74 -43.32
N ILE A 1089 -13.01 -40.59 -43.56
CA ILE A 1089 -14.06 -41.20 -42.72
C ILE A 1089 -14.02 -42.73 -42.85
N SER A 1090 -13.75 -43.24 -44.06
CA SER A 1090 -13.62 -44.68 -44.30
C SER A 1090 -12.35 -45.32 -43.70
N THR A 1091 -11.34 -44.51 -43.33
CA THR A 1091 -10.12 -44.99 -42.64
C THR A 1091 -10.24 -45.02 -41.11
N ILE A 1092 -11.31 -44.46 -40.53
CA ILE A 1092 -11.59 -44.57 -39.10
C ILE A 1092 -11.96 -46.02 -38.74
N ASP A 1093 -12.58 -46.75 -39.67
CA ASP A 1093 -12.98 -48.17 -39.51
C ASP A 1093 -11.85 -49.17 -39.84
N ALA A 1094 -10.69 -48.71 -40.31
CA ALA A 1094 -9.51 -49.54 -40.52
C ALA A 1094 -8.61 -49.45 -39.27
N ASN A 1095 -8.46 -50.58 -38.56
CA ASN A 1095 -7.66 -50.73 -37.33
C ASN A 1095 -6.50 -49.72 -37.23
N LEU A 1096 -6.52 -48.87 -36.19
CA LEU A 1096 -5.48 -47.90 -35.84
C LEU A 1096 -4.08 -48.53 -35.59
N ILE A 1097 -3.96 -49.87 -35.66
CA ILE A 1097 -2.73 -50.63 -35.50
C ILE A 1097 -2.60 -51.59 -36.69
N ASP A 1098 -1.51 -51.44 -37.45
CA ASP A 1098 -1.13 -52.36 -38.53
C ASP A 1098 -0.43 -53.58 -37.91
N ILE A 1099 -1.16 -54.70 -37.76
CA ILE A 1099 -0.74 -55.91 -37.04
C ILE A 1099 0.58 -56.49 -37.58
N ASP A 1100 0.90 -56.23 -38.86
CA ASP A 1100 2.13 -56.70 -39.50
C ASP A 1100 3.33 -55.74 -39.34
N ARG A 1101 3.11 -54.45 -39.04
CA ARG A 1101 4.19 -53.45 -38.85
C ARG A 1101 4.54 -53.21 -37.39
N ASN A 1102 3.57 -53.29 -36.48
CA ASN A 1102 3.77 -53.05 -35.06
C ASN A 1102 3.98 -54.34 -34.26
N LYS A 1103 4.55 -55.38 -34.89
CA LYS A 1103 4.79 -56.69 -34.25
C LYS A 1103 5.81 -56.60 -33.10
N SER A 1104 6.76 -55.67 -33.21
CA SER A 1104 7.77 -55.37 -32.17
C SER A 1104 7.20 -54.56 -31.01
N GLU A 1105 6.31 -53.57 -31.28
CA GLU A 1105 5.66 -52.77 -30.22
C GLU A 1105 4.56 -53.57 -29.50
N LEU A 1106 3.88 -54.51 -30.18
CA LEU A 1106 2.94 -55.44 -29.57
C LEU A 1106 3.61 -56.48 -28.67
N GLN A 1107 4.87 -56.84 -28.94
CA GLN A 1107 5.66 -57.73 -28.08
C GLN A 1107 6.14 -57.05 -26.79
N GLU A 1108 6.34 -55.73 -26.78
CA GLU A 1108 6.68 -54.99 -25.55
C GLU A 1108 5.48 -54.83 -24.60
N TRP A 1109 4.26 -55.04 -25.10
CA TRP A 1109 3.00 -54.89 -24.35
C TRP A 1109 2.39 -56.25 -23.93
N GLN A 1110 3.10 -57.36 -24.20
CA GLN A 1110 2.86 -58.67 -23.60
C GLN A 1110 4.06 -59.01 -22.70
N LEU A 1111 3.81 -59.24 -21.41
CA LEU A 1111 4.80 -59.48 -20.34
C LEU A 1111 5.95 -60.42 -20.70
#